data_AF-A0A927TRM4-F1
#
_entry.id   AF-A0A927TRM4-F1
#
_cell.length_a   1.000
_cell.length_b   1.000
_cell.length_c   1.000
_cell.angle_alpha   90.00
_cell.angle_beta   90.00
_cell.angle_gamma   90.00
#
_symmetry.space_group_name_H-M   'P 1'
#
loop_
_entity.id
_entity.type
_entity.pdbx_description
1 polymer ?
#
loop_
_entity_poly.entity_id
_entity_poly.type
_entity_poly.pdbx_seq_one_letter_code
_entity_poly.pdbx_strand_id
1 'polypeptide(L)'
;MKFANGCWLQKEHCECFAPKEIYFSKITEEKAVFTAPTTAIRHRGDTLGGINLTIEITAPIPEVFHIRTYHHKGAIDDSVTFDLHTGALLPLYPQETEDAYVLHSGETSLHIGKNPFSMTFLRGDEIITGAKEKDLALMKTNWSGPAYDKGDTRDTYLRQMFSLSVGELVYGMGERFTPFVKNGQTVNIWNEDGGTSTEQSYKNIPFYLTNRGYGVFVNHPEEVSFEIATEMVNRTQFSVKGTGLDYFFINGPSMKEVLMRYTDLTGKPSLPAPWTFGLWLSTSFTTNYDEDTVMEFIDGMQSRDIPLRTFHFDCFWMKDFHWSNLLWDERVFPDPAGMLKRIKEKGLNVCVWINPYIAQESELFDEGMTGGYFIRRSDGTVWQWDMWQPGMAIVDFTNPEACRWYQEKLAALVDMGVDCFKTDFGERIPFEEVCYSNGANPEKMHNYYTYLYNQCVYELLVQKKGADNAVLFARSATAGCQKFPVHWGGDCWSDYESMEQSLRGGLSLLMSGFGYWAHDIGGFESTSTADVYKRWVAFGLLSSHSRLHGSHSYRVPWLYDEESVDVVRCFTKLKARLMPYLFKTAAEASKTGIPMMRSMILEFPEDRNCHYLDKQYMLGDNLLVAPIFNDQSIAEYYLPEGVWTDFFTGKELQGGRWYKEPCDYMHIPLFVRENAILTLGCTDRRPDYDFSENPEFLVYTGHGDDSSARGTFSLDCKAKICNEKGVPVASLHVLGNDTGITAKYHCPGDFTLRFVNLSPGKAFPAKEGIVW
;
A
#
# COMPACT_ATOMS: atom_id res chain seq x y z
N MET A 1 19.33 6.50 -10.78
CA MET A 1 20.43 6.32 -11.73
C MET A 1 21.51 7.31 -11.37
N LYS A 2 22.75 6.86 -11.16
CA LYS A 2 23.86 7.76 -10.83
C LYS A 2 24.42 8.46 -12.07
N PHE A 3 24.54 9.79 -12.04
CA PHE A 3 25.13 10.58 -13.14
C PHE A 3 26.49 11.19 -12.81
N ALA A 4 26.70 11.52 -11.53
CA ALA A 4 27.93 12.09 -11.02
C ALA A 4 28.99 11.03 -10.69
N ASN A 5 30.24 11.47 -10.70
CA ASN A 5 31.40 10.75 -10.15
C ASN A 5 31.93 11.54 -8.95
N GLY A 6 31.27 11.37 -7.80
CA GLY A 6 31.50 12.19 -6.62
C GLY A 6 30.98 13.62 -6.77
N CYS A 7 31.44 14.53 -5.91
CA CYS A 7 30.93 15.90 -5.84
C CYS A 7 31.37 16.79 -7.03
N TRP A 8 32.52 16.50 -7.63
CA TRP A 8 33.22 17.43 -8.52
C TRP A 8 33.10 17.12 -10.00
N LEU A 9 32.75 15.89 -10.36
CA LEU A 9 32.80 15.38 -11.73
C LEU A 9 31.48 14.73 -12.12
N GLN A 10 31.17 14.72 -13.42
CA GLN A 10 30.20 13.80 -13.99
C GLN A 10 30.88 12.46 -14.28
N LYS A 11 30.10 11.39 -14.45
CA LYS A 11 30.60 10.16 -15.06
C LYS A 11 31.15 10.44 -16.45
N GLU A 12 32.05 9.58 -16.92
CA GLU A 12 32.59 9.68 -18.28
C GLU A 12 31.45 9.72 -19.30
N HIS A 13 31.57 10.61 -20.30
CA HIS A 13 30.56 10.89 -21.32
C HIS A 13 29.20 11.42 -20.81
N CYS A 14 29.06 11.67 -19.51
CA CYS A 14 27.85 12.27 -18.96
C CYS A 14 27.92 13.80 -18.98
N GLU A 15 26.90 14.45 -19.52
CA GLU A 15 26.77 15.91 -19.58
C GLU A 15 25.46 16.37 -18.92
N CYS A 16 25.53 17.49 -18.21
CA CYS A 16 24.44 18.02 -17.39
C CYS A 16 23.98 19.39 -17.92
N PHE A 17 22.81 19.42 -18.56
CA PHE A 17 22.20 20.63 -19.09
C PHE A 17 21.11 21.12 -18.14
N ALA A 18 21.50 22.01 -17.22
CA ALA A 18 20.61 22.54 -16.19
C ALA A 18 20.21 24.00 -16.49
N PRO A 19 18.96 24.40 -16.19
CA PRO A 19 18.53 25.79 -16.28
C PRO A 19 19.49 26.75 -15.59
N LYS A 20 19.86 27.84 -16.28
CA LYS A 20 20.67 28.93 -15.72
C LYS A 20 19.81 30.06 -15.20
N GLU A 21 18.83 30.44 -16.00
CA GLU A 21 17.89 31.51 -15.69
C GLU A 21 16.51 31.24 -16.28
N ILE A 22 15.49 31.92 -15.77
CA ILE A 22 14.19 32.04 -16.40
C ILE A 22 14.28 33.17 -17.42
N TYR A 23 14.30 32.84 -18.71
CA TYR A 23 14.45 33.83 -19.79
C TYR A 23 13.11 34.38 -20.27
N PHE A 24 12.08 33.52 -20.35
CA PHE A 24 10.71 33.95 -20.61
C PHE A 24 9.74 33.30 -19.62
N SER A 25 8.69 34.05 -19.27
CA SER A 25 7.57 33.57 -18.48
C SER A 25 6.26 33.85 -19.22
N LYS A 26 5.32 32.91 -19.09
CA LYS A 26 3.92 33.05 -19.51
C LYS A 26 3.07 32.56 -18.36
N ILE A 27 2.50 33.48 -17.59
CA ILE A 27 1.78 33.18 -16.37
C ILE A 27 0.34 33.63 -16.54
N THR A 28 -0.59 32.71 -16.31
CA THR A 28 -2.02 32.96 -16.18
C THR A 28 -2.43 32.69 -14.73
N GLU A 29 -3.71 32.88 -14.42
CA GLU A 29 -4.25 32.56 -13.09
C GLU A 29 -4.02 31.09 -12.72
N GLU A 30 -4.20 30.15 -13.65
CA GLU A 30 -4.18 28.70 -13.35
C GLU A 30 -2.88 27.98 -13.77
N LYS A 31 -2.02 28.64 -14.56
CA LYS A 31 -0.85 28.01 -15.17
C LYS A 31 0.34 28.97 -15.30
N ALA A 32 1.51 28.51 -14.90
CA ALA A 32 2.78 29.18 -15.17
C ALA A 32 3.63 28.34 -16.13
N VAL A 33 4.17 28.98 -17.17
CA VAL A 33 5.10 28.36 -18.12
C VAL A 33 6.37 29.19 -18.21
N PHE A 34 7.51 28.54 -18.03
CA PHE A 34 8.82 29.16 -18.08
C PHE A 34 9.69 28.56 -19.18
N THR A 35 10.40 29.41 -19.90
CA THR A 35 11.49 29.03 -20.81
C THR A 35 12.80 29.26 -20.10
N ALA A 36 13.56 28.20 -19.88
CA ALA A 36 14.76 28.21 -19.06
C ALA A 36 15.97 27.67 -19.84
N PRO A 37 16.81 28.54 -20.42
CA PRO A 37 18.03 28.13 -21.12
C PRO A 37 19.03 27.44 -20.21
N THR A 38 19.75 26.47 -20.76
CA THR A 38 20.79 25.72 -20.02
C THR A 38 22.18 26.36 -20.11
N THR A 39 22.28 27.48 -20.83
CA THR A 39 23.45 28.35 -20.94
C THR A 39 23.06 29.78 -20.54
N ALA A 40 23.99 30.53 -19.95
CA ALA A 40 23.74 31.92 -19.58
C ALA A 40 23.59 32.80 -20.83
N ILE A 41 22.56 33.63 -20.89
CA ILE A 41 22.30 34.53 -22.03
C ILE A 41 22.95 35.89 -21.76
N ARG A 42 24.07 36.19 -22.41
CA ARG A 42 24.82 37.46 -22.26
C ARG A 42 24.56 38.42 -23.40
N HIS A 43 24.26 37.88 -24.57
CA HIS A 43 23.87 38.65 -25.76
C HIS A 43 22.92 37.85 -26.64
N ARG A 44 22.29 38.52 -27.62
CA ARG A 44 21.33 37.89 -28.56
C ARG A 44 21.89 36.69 -29.34
N GLY A 45 23.21 36.56 -29.47
CA GLY A 45 23.82 35.38 -30.10
C GLY A 45 23.65 34.10 -29.27
N ASP A 46 23.51 34.21 -27.95
CA ASP A 46 23.37 33.05 -27.05
C ASP A 46 21.96 32.45 -27.10
N THR A 47 21.00 33.14 -27.73
CA THR A 47 19.63 32.65 -27.92
C THR A 47 19.49 31.79 -29.18
N LEU A 48 20.61 31.36 -29.78
CA LEU A 48 20.66 30.57 -31.01
C LEU A 48 21.41 29.27 -30.73
N GLY A 49 20.77 28.13 -31.00
CA GLY A 49 21.33 26.81 -30.66
C GLY A 49 21.33 26.53 -29.16
N GLY A 50 21.71 25.30 -28.79
CA GLY A 50 21.73 24.86 -27.39
C GLY A 50 20.40 24.31 -26.86
N ILE A 51 20.43 23.85 -25.62
CA ILE A 51 19.30 23.18 -24.96
C ILE A 51 18.52 24.20 -24.12
N ASN A 52 17.21 24.22 -24.33
CA ASN A 52 16.25 24.98 -23.52
C ASN A 52 15.27 24.01 -22.86
N LEU A 53 14.98 24.22 -21.58
CA LEU A 53 13.91 23.50 -20.89
C LEU A 53 12.66 24.37 -20.82
N THR A 54 11.50 23.75 -21.01
CA THR A 54 10.19 24.37 -20.76
C THR A 54 9.62 23.77 -19.48
N ILE A 55 9.36 24.60 -18.48
CA ILE A 55 8.80 24.19 -17.19
C ILE A 55 7.36 24.68 -17.13
N GLU A 56 6.41 23.78 -16.93
CA GLU A 56 4.98 24.07 -16.74
C GLU A 56 4.56 23.71 -15.32
N ILE A 57 3.82 24.60 -14.67
CA ILE A 57 3.36 24.45 -13.30
C ILE A 57 1.86 24.75 -13.23
N THR A 58 1.11 23.84 -12.61
CA THR A 58 -0.34 23.93 -12.38
C THR A 58 -0.69 23.40 -10.99
N ALA A 59 -1.89 23.68 -10.48
CA ALA A 59 -2.38 23.15 -9.21
C ALA A 59 -3.68 22.35 -9.42
N PRO A 60 -3.65 21.00 -9.41
CA PRO A 60 -4.83 20.18 -9.72
C PRO A 60 -5.80 20.04 -8.53
N ILE A 61 -5.29 20.13 -7.30
CA ILE A 61 -6.01 20.14 -6.03
C ILE A 61 -5.25 21.03 -5.03
N PRO A 62 -5.88 21.48 -3.93
CA PRO A 62 -5.20 22.32 -2.95
C PRO A 62 -3.97 21.62 -2.36
N GLU A 63 -2.93 22.39 -2.03
CA GLU A 63 -1.65 21.92 -1.48
C GLU A 63 -0.78 21.07 -2.43
N VAL A 64 -1.16 20.99 -3.71
CA VAL A 64 -0.44 20.20 -4.70
C VAL A 64 0.01 21.08 -5.86
N PHE A 65 1.28 20.94 -6.24
CA PHE A 65 1.82 21.46 -7.50
C PHE A 65 2.07 20.30 -8.45
N HIS A 66 1.53 20.39 -9.65
CA HIS A 66 1.86 19.54 -10.79
C HIS A 66 2.92 20.25 -11.64
N ILE A 67 4.09 19.63 -11.79
CA ILE A 67 5.26 20.23 -12.43
C ILE A 67 5.71 19.35 -13.58
N ARG A 68 5.75 19.92 -14.78
CA ARG A 68 6.17 19.24 -16.00
C ARG A 68 7.34 19.97 -16.63
N THR A 69 8.43 19.26 -16.89
CA THR A 69 9.60 19.79 -17.58
C THR A 69 9.79 19.09 -18.91
N TYR A 70 10.04 19.87 -19.96
CA TYR A 70 10.19 19.38 -21.31
C TYR A 70 11.48 19.88 -21.94
N HIS A 71 12.19 18.99 -22.60
CA HIS A 71 13.19 19.32 -23.61
C HIS A 71 12.52 19.30 -25.01
N HIS A 72 12.53 18.16 -25.69
CA HIS A 72 11.79 17.96 -26.94
C HIS A 72 10.33 17.55 -26.66
N LYS A 73 9.40 18.52 -26.73
CA LYS A 73 7.96 18.25 -26.53
C LYS A 73 7.36 17.30 -27.58
N GLY A 74 7.89 17.29 -28.80
CA GLY A 74 7.41 16.41 -29.88
C GLY A 74 7.77 14.93 -29.72
N ALA A 75 8.58 14.59 -28.72
CA ALA A 75 8.97 13.20 -28.41
C ALA A 75 8.28 12.64 -27.16
N ILE A 76 7.33 13.38 -26.58
CA ILE A 76 6.54 12.93 -25.44
C ILE A 76 5.52 11.90 -25.91
N ASP A 77 5.48 10.78 -25.20
CA ASP A 77 4.59 9.67 -25.45
C ASP A 77 3.57 9.57 -24.31
N ASP A 78 2.32 9.90 -24.62
CA ASP A 78 1.19 9.86 -23.67
C ASP A 78 0.29 8.63 -23.92
N SER A 79 0.79 7.58 -24.60
CA SER A 79 0.00 6.37 -24.90
C SER A 79 -0.41 5.57 -23.66
N VAL A 80 0.32 5.74 -22.56
CA VAL A 80 0.04 5.13 -21.26
C VAL A 80 0.29 6.16 -20.17
N THR A 81 -0.72 6.44 -19.38
CA THR A 81 -0.66 7.35 -18.24
C THR A 81 -1.40 6.75 -17.05
N PHE A 82 -1.02 7.11 -15.83
CA PHE A 82 -1.80 6.74 -14.65
C PHE A 82 -3.21 7.35 -14.70
N ASP A 83 -4.20 6.63 -14.16
CA ASP A 83 -5.57 7.11 -13.99
C ASP A 83 -5.63 8.09 -12.81
N LEU A 84 -5.60 9.40 -13.11
CA LEU A 84 -5.55 10.47 -12.12
C LEU A 84 -6.88 11.25 -12.05
N HIS A 85 -7.36 11.48 -10.84
CA HIS A 85 -8.55 12.29 -10.55
C HIS A 85 -8.13 13.76 -10.34
N THR A 86 -7.96 14.48 -11.45
CA THR A 86 -7.73 15.93 -11.42
C THR A 86 -9.01 16.67 -11.78
N GLY A 87 -9.39 17.66 -10.96
CA GLY A 87 -10.50 18.56 -11.26
C GLY A 87 -10.12 19.67 -12.24
N ALA A 88 -10.94 20.73 -12.29
CA ALA A 88 -10.51 21.98 -12.90
C ALA A 88 -9.27 22.52 -12.18
N LEU A 89 -8.33 23.11 -12.94
CA LEU A 89 -7.13 23.70 -12.36
C LEU A 89 -7.51 24.81 -11.38
N LEU A 90 -6.80 24.85 -10.26
CA LEU A 90 -6.97 25.90 -9.26
C LEU A 90 -6.08 27.11 -9.59
N PRO A 91 -6.50 28.33 -9.18
CA PRO A 91 -5.65 29.51 -9.26
C PRO A 91 -4.33 29.34 -8.51
N LEU A 92 -3.24 29.77 -9.13
CA LEU A 92 -1.88 29.80 -8.60
C LEU A 92 -1.55 31.10 -7.86
N TYR A 93 -2.44 32.10 -7.88
CA TYR A 93 -2.24 33.43 -7.29
C TYR A 93 -0.81 33.99 -7.51
N PRO A 94 -0.36 34.09 -8.78
CA PRO A 94 1.03 34.36 -9.08
C PRO A 94 1.45 35.76 -8.63
N GLN A 95 2.62 35.85 -8.00
CA GLN A 95 3.28 37.10 -7.65
C GLN A 95 4.66 37.15 -8.29
N GLU A 96 5.05 38.32 -8.78
CA GLU A 96 6.37 38.55 -9.34
C GLU A 96 7.13 39.55 -8.48
N THR A 97 8.31 39.15 -8.05
CA THR A 97 9.29 40.01 -7.37
C THR A 97 10.43 40.32 -8.34
N GLU A 98 11.42 41.11 -7.90
CA GLU A 98 12.63 41.35 -8.70
C GLU A 98 13.34 40.02 -9.04
N ASP A 99 13.50 39.14 -8.05
CA ASP A 99 14.35 37.95 -8.15
C ASP A 99 13.60 36.63 -8.38
N ALA A 100 12.27 36.58 -8.20
CA ALA A 100 11.51 35.33 -8.23
C ALA A 100 10.06 35.48 -8.70
N TYR A 101 9.48 34.37 -9.16
CA TYR A 101 8.05 34.15 -9.29
C TYR A 101 7.56 33.30 -8.12
N VAL A 102 6.46 33.70 -7.48
CA VAL A 102 5.84 32.97 -6.36
C VAL A 102 4.48 32.48 -6.80
N LEU A 103 4.26 31.17 -6.71
CA LEU A 103 3.01 30.49 -7.04
C LEU A 103 2.46 29.85 -5.76
N HIS A 104 1.16 29.89 -5.54
CA HIS A 104 0.49 29.34 -4.35
C HIS A 104 -0.46 28.21 -4.72
N SER A 105 -0.58 27.21 -3.86
CA SER A 105 -1.63 26.20 -3.90
C SER A 105 -2.03 25.89 -2.46
N GLY A 106 -3.10 26.53 -1.97
CA GLY A 106 -3.40 26.52 -0.53
C GLY A 106 -2.34 27.29 0.29
N GLU A 107 -1.85 26.69 1.38
CA GLU A 107 -0.82 27.23 2.27
C GLU A 107 0.61 27.03 1.74
N THR A 108 0.82 26.10 0.80
CA THR A 108 2.15 25.95 0.19
C THR A 108 2.38 26.96 -0.93
N SER A 109 3.61 27.47 -0.99
CA SER A 109 4.09 28.29 -2.10
C SER A 109 5.31 27.64 -2.78
N LEU A 110 5.41 27.85 -4.08
CA LEU A 110 6.55 27.49 -4.91
C LEU A 110 7.20 28.77 -5.44
N HIS A 111 8.43 29.01 -4.97
CA HIS A 111 9.25 30.15 -5.37
C HIS A 111 10.22 29.71 -6.47
N ILE A 112 10.05 30.26 -7.66
CA ILE A 112 10.92 30.05 -8.82
C ILE A 112 11.89 31.22 -8.94
N GLY A 113 13.16 30.99 -8.59
CA GLY A 113 14.21 31.99 -8.75
C GLY A 113 14.49 32.28 -10.23
N LYS A 114 14.63 33.56 -10.59
CA LYS A 114 14.84 34.00 -11.98
C LYS A 114 16.27 33.78 -12.44
N ASN A 115 17.26 34.31 -11.73
CA ASN A 115 18.69 34.15 -12.05
C ASN A 115 19.54 34.33 -10.76
N PRO A 116 20.13 33.26 -10.21
CA PRO A 116 20.14 31.89 -10.74
C PRO A 116 18.78 31.20 -10.62
N PHE A 117 18.53 30.24 -11.52
CA PHE A 117 17.37 29.36 -11.42
C PHE A 117 17.34 28.57 -10.11
N SER A 118 16.16 28.51 -9.48
CA SER A 118 15.88 27.60 -8.35
C SER A 118 14.39 27.32 -8.22
N MET A 119 14.03 26.25 -7.51
CA MET A 119 12.67 25.94 -7.07
C MET A 119 12.69 25.75 -5.56
N THR A 120 11.95 26.54 -4.80
CA THR A 120 11.86 26.40 -3.34
C THR A 120 10.41 26.24 -2.92
N PHE A 121 10.10 25.16 -2.20
CA PHE A 121 8.77 24.92 -1.65
C PHE A 121 8.72 25.38 -0.21
N LEU A 122 7.73 26.21 0.11
CA LEU A 122 7.49 26.71 1.45
C LEU A 122 6.10 26.30 1.95
N ARG A 123 5.98 26.22 3.27
CA ARG A 123 4.71 26.17 4.00
C ARG A 123 4.65 27.39 4.90
N GLY A 124 3.82 28.38 4.54
CA GLY A 124 3.99 29.72 5.09
C GLY A 124 5.41 30.23 4.81
N ASP A 125 6.17 30.57 5.86
CA ASP A 125 7.56 31.05 5.75
C ASP A 125 8.62 29.94 5.89
N GLU A 126 8.21 28.70 6.17
CA GLU A 126 9.13 27.58 6.37
C GLU A 126 9.52 26.94 5.04
N ILE A 127 10.82 26.89 4.72
CA ILE A 127 11.32 26.09 3.61
C ILE A 127 11.22 24.61 3.95
N ILE A 128 10.40 23.88 3.18
CA ILE A 128 10.21 22.45 3.32
C ILE A 128 11.30 21.69 2.57
N THR A 129 11.49 22.05 1.30
CA THR A 129 12.52 21.48 0.41
C THR A 129 12.73 22.39 -0.81
N GLY A 130 13.74 22.11 -1.63
CA GLY A 130 13.97 22.83 -2.87
C GLY A 130 15.01 22.19 -3.79
N ALA A 131 15.02 22.66 -5.03
CA ALA A 131 15.98 22.35 -6.07
C ALA A 131 16.80 23.61 -6.39
N LYS A 132 18.12 23.51 -6.35
CA LYS A 132 19.06 24.59 -6.68
C LYS A 132 19.61 24.43 -8.09
N GLU A 133 20.59 25.26 -8.45
CA GLU A 133 21.30 25.13 -9.73
C GLU A 133 21.81 23.69 -9.91
N LYS A 134 21.59 23.13 -11.10
CA LYS A 134 21.89 21.74 -11.49
C LYS A 134 20.97 20.64 -10.95
N ASP A 135 20.12 20.89 -9.96
CA ASP A 135 19.27 19.82 -9.41
C ASP A 135 18.24 19.32 -10.45
N LEU A 136 17.53 20.25 -11.12
CA LEU A 136 16.77 19.99 -12.35
C LEU A 136 17.69 20.03 -13.56
N ALA A 137 17.78 18.95 -14.33
CA ALA A 137 18.63 18.90 -15.52
C ALA A 137 18.18 17.87 -16.54
N LEU A 138 18.46 18.19 -17.81
CA LEU A 138 18.57 17.17 -18.86
C LEU A 138 19.96 16.54 -18.77
N MET A 139 20.00 15.24 -18.61
CA MET A 139 21.22 14.45 -18.54
C MET A 139 21.40 13.70 -19.86
N LYS A 140 22.58 13.80 -20.46
CA LYS A 140 22.99 12.92 -21.56
C LYS A 140 24.10 12.00 -21.07
N THR A 141 23.98 10.69 -21.25
CA THR A 141 24.95 9.70 -20.73
C THR A 141 26.01 9.28 -21.76
N ASN A 142 25.88 9.78 -22.99
CA ASN A 142 26.78 9.52 -24.10
C ASN A 142 27.00 10.79 -24.94
N TRP A 143 27.39 11.87 -24.27
CA TRP A 143 27.59 13.17 -24.91
C TRP A 143 29.01 13.33 -25.46
N SER A 144 29.10 13.69 -26.74
CA SER A 144 30.37 13.97 -27.45
C SER A 144 30.49 15.41 -27.97
N GLY A 145 29.54 16.28 -27.60
CA GLY A 145 29.50 17.67 -28.03
C GLY A 145 28.47 17.95 -29.14
N PRO A 146 28.16 19.24 -29.39
CA PRO A 146 27.04 19.65 -30.25
C PRO A 146 27.11 19.15 -31.69
N ALA A 147 28.33 19.00 -32.25
CA ALA A 147 28.53 18.56 -33.64
C ALA A 147 28.09 17.10 -33.88
N TYR A 148 27.93 16.32 -32.80
CA TYR A 148 27.57 14.90 -32.85
C TYR A 148 26.17 14.62 -32.32
N ASP A 149 25.45 15.65 -31.86
CA ASP A 149 24.08 15.52 -31.42
C ASP A 149 23.16 15.36 -32.63
N LYS A 150 22.61 14.16 -32.81
CA LYS A 150 21.68 13.85 -33.90
C LYS A 150 20.21 13.98 -33.48
N GLY A 151 19.95 14.48 -32.27
CA GLY A 151 18.61 14.63 -31.73
C GLY A 151 17.96 13.33 -31.25
N ASP A 152 18.71 12.23 -31.17
CA ASP A 152 18.21 11.01 -30.55
C ASP A 152 18.10 11.16 -29.02
N THR A 153 17.17 10.40 -28.44
CA THR A 153 16.80 10.50 -27.02
C THR A 153 17.15 9.24 -26.23
N ARG A 154 17.87 8.29 -26.84
CA ARG A 154 18.15 6.96 -26.25
C ARG A 154 18.98 7.06 -24.97
N ASP A 155 19.99 7.93 -24.99
CA ASP A 155 20.91 8.22 -23.88
C ASP A 155 20.54 9.52 -23.14
N THR A 156 19.27 9.96 -23.25
CA THR A 156 18.77 11.20 -22.66
C THR A 156 17.85 10.89 -21.49
N TYR A 157 18.00 11.61 -20.39
CA TYR A 157 17.18 11.50 -19.20
C TYR A 157 16.82 12.90 -18.70
N LEU A 158 15.66 13.06 -18.07
CA LEU A 158 15.40 14.20 -17.21
C LEU A 158 15.53 13.77 -15.76
N ARG A 159 16.16 14.62 -14.97
CA ARG A 159 16.41 14.41 -13.55
C ARG A 159 15.93 15.62 -12.76
N GLN A 160 15.34 15.35 -11.60
CA GLN A 160 15.14 16.34 -10.55
C GLN A 160 15.79 15.86 -9.25
N MET A 161 16.30 16.81 -8.46
CA MET A 161 16.71 16.57 -7.08
C MET A 161 16.05 17.56 -6.13
N PHE A 162 15.67 17.09 -4.95
CA PHE A 162 15.20 17.93 -3.85
C PHE A 162 16.09 17.79 -2.64
N SER A 163 16.36 18.90 -1.95
CA SER A 163 17.17 18.93 -0.73
C SER A 163 16.54 18.14 0.40
N LEU A 164 17.33 17.25 1.01
CA LEU A 164 17.02 16.67 2.31
C LEU A 164 17.64 17.52 3.41
N SER A 165 16.83 17.85 4.41
CA SER A 165 17.26 18.58 5.60
C SER A 165 17.95 17.65 6.61
N VAL A 166 18.59 18.25 7.62
CA VAL A 166 19.16 17.47 8.73
C VAL A 166 18.06 16.68 9.43
N GLY A 167 18.23 15.37 9.55
CA GLY A 167 17.26 14.46 10.18
C GLY A 167 16.03 14.14 9.32
N GLU A 168 16.02 14.56 8.05
CA GLU A 168 14.92 14.24 7.14
C GLU A 168 15.03 12.82 6.59
N LEU A 169 13.93 12.07 6.72
CA LEU A 169 13.83 10.66 6.37
C LEU A 169 12.73 10.43 5.34
N VAL A 170 12.96 9.47 4.45
CA VAL A 170 12.11 9.17 3.29
C VAL A 170 11.52 7.76 3.41
N TYR A 171 10.24 7.62 3.07
CA TYR A 171 9.45 6.39 3.18
C TYR A 171 8.61 6.15 1.91
N GLY A 172 8.05 4.95 1.76
CA GLY A 172 7.16 4.58 0.66
C GLY A 172 7.88 3.84 -0.47
N MET A 173 7.60 4.26 -1.70
CA MET A 173 8.04 3.66 -2.98
C MET A 173 7.42 2.30 -3.33
N GLY A 174 6.31 1.94 -2.69
CA GLY A 174 5.63 0.66 -2.85
C GLY A 174 6.00 -0.36 -1.77
N GLU A 175 5.73 -1.63 -2.03
CA GLU A 175 6.05 -2.71 -1.10
C GLU A 175 7.55 -3.02 -1.17
N ARG A 176 8.31 -2.67 -0.13
CA ARG A 176 9.77 -2.83 -0.10
C ARG A 176 10.18 -3.65 1.12
N PHE A 177 11.01 -4.67 0.89
CA PHE A 177 11.49 -5.57 1.95
C PHE A 177 12.84 -5.16 2.55
N THR A 178 13.53 -4.22 1.89
CA THR A 178 14.73 -3.51 2.36
C THR A 178 14.47 -2.71 3.64
N PRO A 179 15.49 -2.12 4.32
CA PRO A 179 15.26 -1.27 5.48
C PRO A 179 14.14 -0.22 5.24
N PHE A 180 13.34 0.00 6.28
CA PHE A 180 12.10 0.77 6.15
C PHE A 180 12.34 2.21 5.66
N VAL A 181 13.33 2.89 6.25
CA VAL A 181 13.80 4.22 5.81
C VAL A 181 14.64 4.10 4.54
N LYS A 182 14.29 4.89 3.51
CA LYS A 182 14.90 4.81 2.17
C LYS A 182 16.21 5.58 2.02
N ASN A 183 16.58 6.43 2.97
CA ASN A 183 17.88 7.12 2.97
C ASN A 183 19.03 6.11 2.87
N GLY A 184 19.89 6.29 1.87
CA GLY A 184 20.97 5.37 1.54
C GLY A 184 20.59 4.25 0.56
N GLN A 185 19.38 4.29 -0.04
CA GLN A 185 18.92 3.29 -1.01
C GLN A 185 18.72 3.88 -2.41
N THR A 186 19.13 3.11 -3.42
CA THR A 186 18.71 3.28 -4.81
C THR A 186 17.49 2.39 -5.03
N VAL A 187 16.44 2.92 -5.62
CA VAL A 187 15.19 2.17 -5.86
C VAL A 187 14.76 2.39 -7.31
N ASN A 188 14.62 1.31 -8.07
CA ASN A 188 14.04 1.36 -9.41
C ASN A 188 12.57 0.95 -9.32
N ILE A 189 11.69 1.75 -9.90
CA ILE A 189 10.26 1.47 -9.99
C ILE A 189 10.03 0.56 -11.19
N TRP A 190 10.12 -0.74 -10.95
CA TRP A 190 9.96 -1.77 -11.97
C TRP A 190 9.43 -3.05 -11.32
N ASN A 191 8.28 -3.54 -11.78
CA ASN A 191 7.62 -4.69 -11.18
C ASN A 191 8.35 -5.98 -11.51
N GLU A 192 8.75 -6.69 -10.47
CA GLU A 192 9.52 -7.92 -10.60
C GLU A 192 8.99 -8.98 -9.65
N ASP A 193 9.00 -10.23 -10.12
CA ASP A 193 8.74 -11.41 -9.31
C ASP A 193 10.08 -11.90 -8.74
N GLY A 194 10.46 -11.34 -7.59
CA GLY A 194 11.77 -11.52 -6.95
C GLY A 194 11.73 -12.13 -5.55
N GLY A 195 10.58 -12.64 -5.11
CA GLY A 195 10.37 -13.02 -3.71
C GLY A 195 10.22 -11.80 -2.79
N THR A 196 10.29 -12.05 -1.48
CA THR A 196 10.21 -11.01 -0.43
C THR A 196 11.55 -10.75 0.27
N SER A 197 12.66 -11.26 -0.29
CA SER A 197 13.99 -11.25 0.35
C SER A 197 15.08 -10.54 -0.47
N THR A 198 14.68 -9.68 -1.40
CA THR A 198 15.59 -8.91 -2.28
C THR A 198 15.19 -7.42 -2.31
N GLU A 199 15.93 -6.60 -3.06
CA GLU A 199 15.58 -5.22 -3.37
C GLU A 199 14.44 -5.08 -4.39
N GLN A 200 14.16 -6.15 -5.13
CA GLN A 200 13.06 -6.22 -6.10
C GLN A 200 11.71 -6.18 -5.39
N SER A 201 10.64 -5.96 -6.17
CA SER A 201 9.30 -5.88 -5.62
C SER A 201 8.23 -6.15 -6.67
N TYR A 202 7.15 -6.79 -6.22
CA TYR A 202 5.93 -6.99 -6.99
C TYR A 202 5.12 -5.69 -7.20
N LYS A 203 5.20 -4.74 -6.27
CA LYS A 203 4.31 -3.58 -6.16
C LYS A 203 5.10 -2.26 -6.13
N ASN A 204 5.47 -1.74 -7.29
CA ASN A 204 6.24 -0.50 -7.43
C ASN A 204 5.36 0.73 -7.59
N ILE A 205 5.56 1.70 -6.70
CA ILE A 205 4.82 2.96 -6.70
C ILE A 205 5.84 4.10 -6.78
N PRO A 206 5.83 4.94 -7.82
CA PRO A 206 6.76 6.07 -7.95
C PRO A 206 6.36 7.24 -7.03
N PHE A 207 6.08 6.96 -5.76
CA PHE A 207 5.67 7.91 -4.73
C PHE A 207 6.48 7.71 -3.46
N TYR A 208 6.98 8.80 -2.88
CA TYR A 208 7.56 8.80 -1.54
C TYR A 208 6.99 9.95 -0.72
N LEU A 209 7.11 9.85 0.60
CA LEU A 209 6.82 10.92 1.56
C LEU A 209 7.90 11.00 2.63
N THR A 210 8.01 12.15 3.31
CA THR A 210 9.06 12.42 4.29
C THR A 210 8.51 12.75 5.67
N ASN A 211 9.34 12.60 6.71
CA ASN A 211 9.01 13.04 8.08
C ASN A 211 8.93 14.58 8.23
N ARG A 212 9.10 15.36 7.15
CA ARG A 212 8.74 16.80 7.09
C ARG A 212 7.33 17.05 6.57
N GLY A 213 6.58 15.99 6.31
CA GLY A 213 5.17 16.07 5.93
C GLY A 213 4.93 16.62 4.54
N TYR A 214 5.75 16.21 3.57
CA TYR A 214 5.45 16.34 2.15
C TYR A 214 5.72 15.02 1.43
N GLY A 215 5.22 14.89 0.21
CA GLY A 215 5.54 13.78 -0.68
C GLY A 215 5.74 14.21 -2.13
N VAL A 216 6.29 13.31 -2.92
CA VAL A 216 6.48 13.49 -4.36
C VAL A 216 6.00 12.24 -5.07
N PHE A 217 5.10 12.43 -6.04
CA PHE A 217 4.65 11.38 -6.95
C PHE A 217 5.18 11.66 -8.35
N VAL A 218 6.02 10.79 -8.90
CA VAL A 218 6.58 10.89 -10.24
C VAL A 218 5.63 10.18 -11.21
N ASN A 219 4.99 10.95 -12.08
CA ASN A 219 3.89 10.51 -12.96
C ASN A 219 4.41 9.82 -14.23
N HIS A 220 5.19 8.77 -14.06
CA HIS A 220 5.79 7.98 -15.12
C HIS A 220 5.50 6.48 -14.87
N PRO A 221 4.68 5.83 -15.71
CA PRO A 221 4.44 4.38 -15.61
C PRO A 221 5.66 3.52 -15.96
N GLU A 222 6.54 4.00 -16.83
CA GLU A 222 7.83 3.36 -17.13
C GLU A 222 8.79 3.38 -15.93
N GLU A 223 10.02 2.86 -16.12
CA GLU A 223 11.02 2.85 -15.08
C GLU A 223 11.37 4.26 -14.57
N VAL A 224 11.18 4.46 -13.26
CA VAL A 224 11.69 5.63 -12.53
C VAL A 224 12.81 5.18 -11.62
N SER A 225 13.99 5.77 -11.77
CA SER A 225 15.13 5.43 -10.94
C SER A 225 15.35 6.50 -9.86
N PHE A 226 15.14 6.11 -8.61
CA PHE A 226 15.36 6.94 -7.42
C PHE A 226 16.75 6.72 -6.83
N GLU A 227 17.40 7.81 -6.45
CA GLU A 227 18.63 7.81 -5.64
C GLU A 227 18.31 8.59 -4.36
N ILE A 228 18.04 7.89 -3.25
CA ILE A 228 17.70 8.54 -1.99
C ILE A 228 18.95 8.61 -1.13
N ALA A 229 19.61 9.77 -1.14
CA ALA A 229 20.88 9.99 -0.45
C ALA A 229 22.02 9.02 -0.87
N THR A 230 21.96 8.43 -2.08
CA THR A 230 22.95 7.46 -2.60
C THR A 230 23.91 8.02 -3.64
N GLU A 231 23.54 9.11 -4.31
CA GLU A 231 24.42 9.89 -5.20
C GLU A 231 24.86 11.18 -4.49
N MET A 232 23.88 12.01 -4.13
CA MET A 232 24.07 13.19 -3.29
C MET A 232 23.39 12.94 -1.94
N VAL A 233 24.17 12.83 -0.86
CA VAL A 233 23.69 12.36 0.46
C VAL A 233 22.66 13.29 1.14
N ASN A 234 22.48 14.50 0.61
CA ASN A 234 21.50 15.48 1.07
C ASN A 234 20.44 15.74 0.00
N ARG A 235 20.15 14.77 -0.86
CA ARG A 235 19.13 14.87 -1.91
C ARG A 235 18.29 13.60 -2.01
N THR A 236 17.01 13.80 -2.32
CA THR A 236 16.20 12.81 -3.05
C THR A 236 16.33 13.12 -4.53
N GLN A 237 16.79 12.16 -5.32
CA GLN A 237 16.86 12.29 -6.77
C GLN A 237 15.91 11.28 -7.42
N PHE A 238 15.29 11.70 -8.52
CA PHE A 238 14.58 10.81 -9.43
C PHE A 238 14.91 11.19 -10.87
N SER A 239 15.02 10.18 -11.71
CA SER A 239 15.32 10.34 -13.13
C SER A 239 14.53 9.36 -13.98
N VAL A 240 14.10 9.84 -15.14
CA VAL A 240 13.35 9.07 -16.14
C VAL A 240 14.04 9.22 -17.49
N LYS A 241 14.02 8.17 -18.30
CA LYS A 241 14.55 8.19 -19.67
C LYS A 241 13.64 9.03 -20.56
N GLY A 242 14.22 9.75 -21.51
CA GLY A 242 13.51 10.59 -22.47
C GLY A 242 13.58 12.09 -22.16
N THR A 243 12.64 12.84 -22.74
CA THR A 243 12.68 14.32 -22.83
C THR A 243 11.56 15.02 -22.07
N GLY A 244 10.78 14.28 -21.29
CA GLY A 244 9.74 14.80 -20.40
C GLY A 244 9.93 14.29 -18.97
N LEU A 245 9.65 15.15 -18.00
CA LEU A 245 9.56 14.80 -16.59
C LEU A 245 8.27 15.38 -16.03
N ASP A 246 7.42 14.53 -15.47
CA ASP A 246 6.12 14.87 -14.90
C ASP A 246 6.08 14.37 -13.44
N TYR A 247 5.83 15.27 -12.50
CA TYR A 247 5.66 14.91 -11.10
C TYR A 247 4.74 15.88 -10.35
N PHE A 248 4.23 15.39 -9.23
CA PHE A 248 3.43 16.15 -8.27
C PHE A 248 4.23 16.33 -6.99
N PHE A 249 4.35 17.57 -6.53
CA PHE A 249 4.75 17.87 -5.15
C PHE A 249 3.48 18.00 -4.31
N ILE A 250 3.40 17.25 -3.20
CA ILE A 250 2.22 17.11 -2.36
C ILE A 250 2.57 17.60 -0.96
N ASN A 251 2.05 18.76 -0.57
CA ASN A 251 2.22 19.29 0.77
C ASN A 251 1.24 18.61 1.77
N GLY A 252 1.64 18.58 3.05
CA GLY A 252 0.88 18.11 4.21
C GLY A 252 0.07 19.21 4.92
N PRO A 253 0.34 19.56 6.19
CA PRO A 253 1.61 19.44 6.89
C PRO A 253 1.95 18.09 7.53
N SER A 254 0.99 17.19 7.70
CA SER A 254 1.22 15.85 8.25
C SER A 254 1.41 14.80 7.15
N MET A 255 2.12 13.71 7.47
CA MET A 255 2.27 12.57 6.57
C MET A 255 0.91 11.94 6.20
N LYS A 256 -0.06 11.96 7.12
CA LYS A 256 -1.43 11.49 6.86
C LYS A 256 -2.12 12.33 5.80
N GLU A 257 -2.00 13.65 5.85
CA GLU A 257 -2.61 14.53 4.84
C GLU A 257 -1.93 14.39 3.46
N VAL A 258 -0.62 14.12 3.43
CA VAL A 258 0.08 13.77 2.19
C VAL A 258 -0.53 12.51 1.56
N LEU A 259 -0.74 11.45 2.35
CA LEU A 259 -1.40 10.23 1.88
C LEU A 259 -2.84 10.47 1.44
N MET A 260 -3.58 11.32 2.16
CA MET A 260 -4.94 11.70 1.80
C MET A 260 -4.96 12.36 0.42
N ARG A 261 -4.10 13.34 0.17
CA ARG A 261 -4.03 14.03 -1.12
C ARG A 261 -3.49 13.16 -2.24
N TYR A 262 -2.49 12.32 -1.96
CA TYR A 262 -2.00 11.33 -2.91
C TYR A 262 -3.13 10.39 -3.37
N THR A 263 -3.94 9.90 -2.44
CA THR A 263 -5.08 9.03 -2.77
C THR A 263 -6.29 9.79 -3.29
N ASP A 264 -6.43 11.09 -3.05
CA ASP A 264 -7.41 11.94 -3.75
C ASP A 264 -7.06 12.01 -5.25
N LEU A 265 -5.77 12.10 -5.58
CA LEU A 265 -5.29 12.12 -6.96
C LEU A 265 -5.34 10.74 -7.63
N THR A 266 -4.92 9.69 -6.95
CA THR A 266 -4.69 8.36 -7.57
C THR A 266 -5.82 7.37 -7.31
N GLY A 267 -6.77 7.70 -6.45
CA GLY A 267 -7.91 6.86 -6.08
C GLY A 267 -7.87 6.40 -4.62
N LYS A 268 -9.03 6.46 -3.96
CA LYS A 268 -9.18 5.95 -2.59
C LYS A 268 -9.24 4.41 -2.59
N PRO A 269 -8.73 3.75 -1.54
CA PRO A 269 -8.96 2.33 -1.36
C PRO A 269 -10.46 2.03 -1.26
N SER A 270 -10.97 1.08 -2.05
CA SER A 270 -12.35 0.60 -1.87
C SER A 270 -12.53 -0.02 -0.47
N LEU A 271 -13.75 -0.07 0.06
CA LEU A 271 -14.02 -0.71 1.36
C LEU A 271 -14.30 -2.21 1.15
N PRO A 272 -13.43 -3.13 1.61
CA PRO A 272 -13.72 -4.57 1.53
C PRO A 272 -14.90 -4.92 2.44
N ALA A 273 -15.69 -5.92 2.04
CA ALA A 273 -16.79 -6.43 2.86
C ALA A 273 -16.29 -6.98 4.22
N PRO A 274 -17.06 -6.89 5.32
CA PRO A 274 -16.66 -7.40 6.63
C PRO A 274 -16.18 -8.86 6.65
N TRP A 275 -16.74 -9.72 5.80
CA TRP A 275 -16.34 -11.13 5.75
C TRP A 275 -14.88 -11.35 5.35
N THR A 276 -14.31 -10.42 4.58
CA THR A 276 -12.93 -10.51 4.06
C THR A 276 -11.89 -10.42 5.16
N PHE A 277 -12.24 -9.81 6.30
CA PHE A 277 -11.36 -9.67 7.46
C PHE A 277 -11.21 -10.96 8.28
N GLY A 278 -12.05 -11.98 8.03
CA GLY A 278 -11.95 -13.28 8.68
C GLY A 278 -10.70 -14.05 8.33
N LEU A 279 -10.56 -15.24 8.90
CA LEU A 279 -9.46 -16.14 8.55
C LEU A 279 -9.71 -16.79 7.18
N TRP A 280 -8.67 -16.75 6.33
CA TRP A 280 -8.62 -17.45 5.06
C TRP A 280 -7.71 -18.68 5.22
N LEU A 281 -8.15 -19.82 4.71
CA LEU A 281 -7.36 -21.04 4.61
C LEU A 281 -7.26 -21.44 3.15
N SER A 282 -6.10 -21.93 2.73
CA SER A 282 -5.90 -22.41 1.37
C SER A 282 -5.56 -23.89 1.30
N THR A 283 -5.70 -24.44 0.11
CA THR A 283 -5.15 -25.75 -0.26
C THR A 283 -3.64 -25.83 -0.16
N SER A 284 -2.92 -24.70 -0.04
CA SER A 284 -1.47 -24.58 -0.35
C SER A 284 -1.18 -24.80 -1.85
N PHE A 285 0.07 -24.62 -2.27
CA PHE A 285 0.43 -24.57 -3.69
C PHE A 285 0.63 -25.95 -4.32
N THR A 286 1.72 -26.67 -3.99
CA THR A 286 2.12 -27.93 -4.65
C THR A 286 1.74 -29.19 -3.87
N THR A 287 0.94 -29.02 -2.81
CA THR A 287 0.31 -30.16 -2.12
C THR A 287 -0.74 -30.82 -2.99
N ASN A 288 -1.06 -32.09 -2.70
CA ASN A 288 -2.24 -32.72 -3.31
C ASN A 288 -3.52 -32.15 -2.66
N TYR A 289 -4.59 -31.93 -3.41
CA TYR A 289 -5.88 -31.60 -2.81
C TYR A 289 -7.01 -31.98 -3.75
N ASP A 290 -8.04 -32.55 -3.17
CA ASP A 290 -9.32 -32.91 -3.77
C ASP A 290 -10.44 -32.44 -2.83
N GLU A 291 -11.68 -32.76 -3.16
CA GLU A 291 -12.82 -32.38 -2.32
C GLU A 291 -12.72 -32.96 -0.90
N ASP A 292 -12.29 -34.21 -0.74
CA ASP A 292 -12.20 -34.85 0.57
C ASP A 292 -11.16 -34.14 1.45
N THR A 293 -10.00 -33.81 0.90
CA THR A 293 -8.94 -33.05 1.58
C THR A 293 -9.44 -31.67 2.01
N VAL A 294 -10.16 -30.97 1.13
CA VAL A 294 -10.72 -29.65 1.40
C VAL A 294 -11.75 -29.72 2.53
N MET A 295 -12.66 -30.69 2.48
CA MET A 295 -13.70 -30.88 3.48
C MET A 295 -13.11 -31.33 4.82
N GLU A 296 -12.07 -32.17 4.83
CA GLU A 296 -11.33 -32.54 6.04
C GLU A 296 -10.76 -31.31 6.74
N PHE A 297 -10.16 -30.37 6.01
CA PHE A 297 -9.64 -29.15 6.61
C PHE A 297 -10.73 -28.23 7.13
N ILE A 298 -11.81 -28.05 6.38
CA ILE A 298 -12.95 -27.24 6.82
C ILE A 298 -13.56 -27.83 8.10
N ASP A 299 -13.82 -29.13 8.13
CA ASP A 299 -14.37 -29.84 9.29
C ASP A 299 -13.35 -29.90 10.44
N GLY A 300 -12.06 -29.98 10.13
CA GLY A 300 -10.96 -29.93 11.07
C GLY A 300 -10.88 -28.59 11.82
N MET A 301 -11.08 -27.48 11.11
CA MET A 301 -11.17 -26.14 11.72
C MET A 301 -12.43 -26.01 12.58
N GLN A 302 -13.58 -26.45 12.05
CA GLN A 302 -14.86 -26.37 12.77
C GLN A 302 -14.86 -27.22 14.05
N SER A 303 -14.39 -28.47 13.99
CA SER A 303 -14.32 -29.38 15.14
C SER A 303 -13.37 -28.90 16.23
N ARG A 304 -12.38 -28.08 15.88
CA ARG A 304 -11.44 -27.44 16.79
C ARG A 304 -11.89 -26.04 17.23
N ASP A 305 -13.11 -25.61 16.90
CA ASP A 305 -13.67 -24.31 17.26
C ASP A 305 -12.83 -23.12 16.76
N ILE A 306 -12.21 -23.27 15.60
CA ILE A 306 -11.48 -22.19 14.92
C ILE A 306 -12.41 -21.57 13.87
N PRO A 307 -12.81 -20.30 14.02
CA PRO A 307 -13.62 -19.62 13.01
C PRO A 307 -12.89 -19.56 11.66
N LEU A 308 -13.49 -20.11 10.61
CA LEU A 308 -13.01 -19.98 9.24
C LEU A 308 -14.05 -19.19 8.44
N ARG A 309 -13.62 -18.28 7.56
CA ARG A 309 -14.57 -17.49 6.75
C ARG A 309 -14.42 -17.68 5.25
N THR A 310 -13.20 -17.92 4.77
CA THR A 310 -12.93 -18.10 3.33
C THR A 310 -12.00 -19.28 3.12
N PHE A 311 -12.33 -20.12 2.14
CA PHE A 311 -11.46 -21.19 1.66
C PHE A 311 -10.92 -20.84 0.27
N HIS A 312 -9.63 -21.04 0.04
CA HIS A 312 -8.93 -20.69 -1.19
C HIS A 312 -8.39 -21.94 -1.90
N PHE A 313 -8.75 -22.10 -3.17
CA PHE A 313 -8.17 -23.12 -4.05
C PHE A 313 -7.02 -22.51 -4.86
N ASP A 314 -5.83 -23.09 -4.71
CA ASP A 314 -4.65 -22.65 -5.46
C ASP A 314 -4.52 -23.34 -6.83
N CYS A 315 -3.47 -23.01 -7.59
CA CYS A 315 -3.19 -23.38 -8.99
C CYS A 315 -3.79 -24.71 -9.52
N PHE A 316 -3.55 -25.85 -8.84
CA PHE A 316 -4.02 -27.19 -9.24
C PHE A 316 -5.53 -27.45 -9.12
N TRP A 317 -6.35 -26.43 -8.83
CA TRP A 317 -7.79 -26.52 -9.15
C TRP A 317 -8.00 -26.63 -10.67
N MET A 318 -7.04 -26.12 -11.45
CA MET A 318 -6.89 -26.34 -12.88
C MET A 318 -5.86 -27.44 -13.16
N LYS A 319 -6.04 -28.12 -14.29
CA LYS A 319 -5.15 -29.17 -14.77
C LYS A 319 -3.71 -28.67 -14.95
N ASP A 320 -2.74 -29.49 -14.55
CA ASP A 320 -1.31 -29.24 -14.76
C ASP A 320 -0.99 -28.90 -16.24
N PHE A 321 -0.02 -28.02 -16.45
CA PHE A 321 0.33 -27.45 -17.76
C PHE A 321 -0.75 -26.62 -18.48
N HIS A 322 -1.96 -26.47 -17.94
CA HIS A 322 -3.03 -25.72 -18.59
C HIS A 322 -3.25 -24.33 -17.95
N TRP A 323 -2.46 -23.90 -16.98
CA TRP A 323 -2.76 -22.67 -16.24
C TRP A 323 -2.57 -21.40 -17.09
N SER A 324 -3.47 -20.41 -17.07
CA SER A 324 -4.76 -20.37 -16.39
C SER A 324 -5.91 -20.65 -17.38
N ASN A 325 -6.28 -21.92 -17.63
CA ASN A 325 -7.40 -22.28 -18.51
C ASN A 325 -8.78 -22.00 -17.89
N LEU A 326 -8.83 -21.67 -16.60
CA LEU A 326 -10.04 -21.32 -15.86
C LEU A 326 -11.11 -22.43 -15.83
N LEU A 327 -10.69 -23.69 -15.99
CA LEU A 327 -11.54 -24.87 -15.94
C LEU A 327 -11.11 -25.77 -14.78
N TRP A 328 -12.08 -26.30 -14.04
CA TRP A 328 -11.82 -27.27 -12.99
C TRP A 328 -11.26 -28.56 -13.58
N ASP A 329 -10.20 -29.11 -12.96
CA ASP A 329 -9.67 -30.42 -13.34
C ASP A 329 -10.66 -31.53 -12.96
N GLU A 330 -11.44 -32.02 -13.92
CA GLU A 330 -12.45 -33.06 -13.70
C GLU A 330 -11.88 -34.37 -13.14
N ARG A 331 -10.56 -34.61 -13.27
CA ARG A 331 -9.88 -35.78 -12.66
C ARG A 331 -9.88 -35.70 -11.13
N VAL A 332 -9.86 -34.48 -10.59
CA VAL A 332 -9.72 -34.17 -9.17
C VAL A 332 -11.04 -33.63 -8.60
N PHE A 333 -11.75 -32.78 -9.36
CA PHE A 333 -13.00 -32.14 -9.00
C PHE A 333 -14.10 -32.49 -10.01
N PRO A 334 -14.71 -33.69 -9.92
CA PRO A 334 -15.73 -34.13 -10.88
C PRO A 334 -17.10 -33.43 -10.70
N ASP A 335 -17.36 -32.81 -9.54
CA ASP A 335 -18.59 -32.06 -9.24
C ASP A 335 -18.24 -30.71 -8.55
N PRO A 336 -17.61 -29.76 -9.28
CA PRO A 336 -17.14 -28.53 -8.68
C PRO A 336 -18.32 -27.67 -8.17
N ALA A 337 -19.43 -27.60 -8.91
CA ALA A 337 -20.61 -26.86 -8.48
C ALA A 337 -21.22 -27.42 -7.19
N GLY A 338 -21.34 -28.74 -7.06
CA GLY A 338 -21.81 -29.35 -5.82
C GLY A 338 -20.83 -29.18 -4.67
N MET A 339 -19.52 -29.27 -4.91
CA MET A 339 -18.50 -29.01 -3.88
C MET A 339 -18.60 -27.58 -3.35
N LEU A 340 -18.61 -26.60 -4.25
CA LEU A 340 -18.75 -25.19 -3.89
C LEU A 340 -20.04 -24.94 -3.09
N LYS A 341 -21.16 -25.57 -3.49
CA LYS A 341 -22.41 -25.52 -2.75
C LYS A 341 -22.28 -26.09 -1.33
N ARG A 342 -21.62 -27.23 -1.15
CA ARG A 342 -21.38 -27.85 0.17
C ARG A 342 -20.50 -26.97 1.07
N ILE A 343 -19.47 -26.33 0.51
CA ILE A 343 -18.63 -25.36 1.22
C ILE A 343 -19.46 -24.13 1.64
N LYS A 344 -20.32 -23.64 0.75
CA LYS A 344 -21.23 -22.52 1.00
C LYS A 344 -22.28 -22.81 2.07
N GLU A 345 -22.82 -24.03 2.10
CA GLU A 345 -23.76 -24.48 3.14
C GLU A 345 -23.13 -24.48 4.55
N LYS A 346 -21.79 -24.56 4.65
CA LYS A 346 -21.04 -24.36 5.90
C LYS A 346 -20.77 -22.88 6.24
N GLY A 347 -21.28 -21.94 5.44
CA GLY A 347 -21.15 -20.50 5.67
C GLY A 347 -19.84 -19.89 5.19
N LEU A 348 -19.08 -20.58 4.33
CA LEU A 348 -17.79 -20.11 3.83
C LEU A 348 -17.91 -19.40 2.49
N ASN A 349 -16.98 -18.47 2.25
CA ASN A 349 -16.71 -17.94 0.92
C ASN A 349 -15.61 -18.75 0.23
N VAL A 350 -15.60 -18.69 -1.09
CA VAL A 350 -14.62 -19.38 -1.93
C VAL A 350 -13.84 -18.38 -2.75
N CYS A 351 -12.52 -18.50 -2.67
CA CYS A 351 -11.57 -17.83 -3.51
C CYS A 351 -10.87 -18.85 -4.41
N VAL A 352 -10.61 -18.52 -5.67
CA VAL A 352 -9.78 -19.35 -6.55
C VAL A 352 -8.60 -18.56 -7.10
N TRP A 353 -7.48 -19.23 -7.31
CA TRP A 353 -6.31 -18.67 -7.95
C TRP A 353 -6.57 -18.41 -9.43
N ILE A 354 -6.13 -17.25 -9.91
CA ILE A 354 -6.05 -16.93 -11.34
C ILE A 354 -4.74 -16.18 -11.59
N ASN A 355 -4.27 -16.22 -12.83
CA ASN A 355 -3.24 -15.29 -13.29
C ASN A 355 -3.53 -14.87 -14.75
N PRO A 356 -2.82 -13.87 -15.28
CA PRO A 356 -3.10 -13.34 -16.60
C PRO A 356 -2.30 -14.05 -17.72
N TYR A 357 -1.77 -15.24 -17.45
CA TYR A 357 -0.96 -16.02 -18.38
C TYR A 357 -1.74 -17.27 -18.82
N ILE A 358 -1.65 -17.62 -20.10
CA ILE A 358 -2.35 -18.78 -20.67
C ILE A 358 -1.31 -19.73 -21.25
N ALA A 359 -1.14 -20.89 -20.61
CA ALA A 359 -0.27 -21.96 -21.09
C ALA A 359 -0.67 -22.47 -22.47
N GLN A 360 0.30 -22.95 -23.27
CA GLN A 360 0.03 -23.39 -24.64
C GLN A 360 -0.87 -24.63 -24.73
N GLU A 361 -0.77 -25.53 -23.76
CA GLU A 361 -1.59 -26.76 -23.73
C GLU A 361 -3.06 -26.47 -23.39
N SER A 362 -3.36 -25.27 -22.88
CA SER A 362 -4.72 -24.85 -22.60
C SER A 362 -5.54 -24.72 -23.89
N GLU A 363 -6.79 -25.17 -23.83
CA GLU A 363 -7.82 -24.90 -24.85
C GLU A 363 -7.98 -23.40 -25.13
N LEU A 364 -7.76 -22.57 -24.11
CA LEU A 364 -7.84 -21.12 -24.21
C LEU A 364 -6.70 -20.50 -25.02
N PHE A 365 -5.60 -21.25 -25.26
CA PHE A 365 -4.50 -20.74 -26.06
C PHE A 365 -4.91 -20.58 -27.53
N ASP A 366 -5.50 -21.61 -28.13
CA ASP A 366 -5.96 -21.55 -29.52
C ASP A 366 -7.10 -20.52 -29.69
N GLU A 367 -7.99 -20.42 -28.70
CA GLU A 367 -9.05 -19.41 -28.65
C GLU A 367 -8.45 -17.99 -28.61
N GLY A 368 -7.51 -17.74 -27.69
CA GLY A 368 -6.86 -16.43 -27.54
C GLY A 368 -5.97 -16.05 -28.72
N MET A 369 -5.26 -17.02 -29.30
CA MET A 369 -4.45 -16.82 -30.51
C MET A 369 -5.34 -16.47 -31.71
N THR A 370 -6.42 -17.22 -31.93
CA THR A 370 -7.38 -16.95 -33.03
C THR A 370 -8.10 -15.63 -32.86
N GLY A 371 -8.47 -15.28 -31.61
CA GLY A 371 -9.13 -14.02 -31.27
C GLY A 371 -8.21 -12.79 -31.26
N GLY A 372 -6.88 -12.99 -31.30
CA GLY A 372 -5.91 -11.90 -31.16
C GLY A 372 -5.90 -11.27 -29.77
N TYR A 373 -6.10 -12.09 -28.74
CA TYR A 373 -6.24 -11.68 -27.34
C TYR A 373 -4.92 -11.64 -26.56
N PHE A 374 -3.80 -12.01 -27.18
CA PHE A 374 -2.49 -12.04 -26.54
C PHE A 374 -1.58 -10.90 -26.97
N ILE A 375 -0.63 -10.55 -26.10
CA ILE A 375 0.48 -9.67 -26.44
C ILE A 375 1.27 -10.31 -27.60
N ARG A 376 1.61 -9.49 -28.60
CA ARG A 376 2.32 -9.95 -29.80
C ARG A 376 3.75 -9.44 -29.82
N ARG A 377 4.61 -10.17 -30.51
CA ARG A 377 5.93 -9.69 -30.94
C ARG A 377 5.77 -8.64 -32.04
N SER A 378 6.81 -7.85 -32.27
CA SER A 378 6.82 -6.84 -33.33
C SER A 378 6.64 -7.41 -34.75
N ASP A 379 6.90 -8.71 -34.97
CA ASP A 379 6.64 -9.41 -36.23
C ASP A 379 5.18 -9.91 -36.39
N GLY A 380 4.34 -9.69 -35.37
CA GLY A 380 2.92 -10.06 -35.35
C GLY A 380 2.63 -11.44 -34.75
N THR A 381 3.65 -12.24 -34.41
CA THR A 381 3.46 -13.53 -33.74
C THR A 381 3.10 -13.36 -32.26
N VAL A 382 2.51 -14.38 -31.63
CA VAL A 382 2.20 -14.35 -30.19
C VAL A 382 3.50 -14.35 -29.39
N TRP A 383 3.61 -13.50 -28.36
CA TRP A 383 4.73 -13.57 -27.44
C TRP A 383 4.59 -14.79 -26.52
N GLN A 384 5.65 -15.58 -26.41
CA GLN A 384 5.69 -16.80 -25.60
C GLN A 384 7.07 -17.01 -24.98
N TRP A 385 7.09 -17.76 -23.87
CA TRP A 385 8.27 -18.32 -23.20
C TRP A 385 7.87 -19.46 -22.23
N ASP A 386 8.83 -19.98 -21.46
CA ASP A 386 8.66 -21.20 -20.64
C ASP A 386 8.88 -20.98 -19.13
N MET A 387 8.92 -19.74 -18.64
CA MET A 387 9.40 -19.45 -17.27
C MET A 387 8.46 -19.94 -16.15
N TRP A 388 7.15 -19.95 -16.37
CA TRP A 388 6.14 -20.42 -15.40
C TRP A 388 5.33 -21.59 -15.96
N GLN A 389 4.74 -21.38 -17.14
CA GLN A 389 4.05 -22.42 -17.89
C GLN A 389 4.71 -22.60 -19.26
N PRO A 390 4.86 -23.84 -19.77
CA PRO A 390 5.44 -24.08 -21.09
C PRO A 390 4.66 -23.37 -22.21
N GLY A 391 5.37 -22.63 -23.05
CA GLY A 391 4.80 -21.87 -24.16
C GLY A 391 3.73 -20.85 -23.74
N MET A 392 3.75 -20.32 -22.52
CA MET A 392 2.66 -19.44 -22.09
C MET A 392 2.63 -18.11 -22.84
N ALA A 393 1.42 -17.67 -23.19
CA ALA A 393 1.14 -16.32 -23.68
C ALA A 393 0.57 -15.44 -22.56
N ILE A 394 0.52 -14.13 -22.80
CA ILE A 394 0.00 -13.14 -21.85
C ILE A 394 -1.23 -12.46 -22.45
N VAL A 395 -2.32 -12.39 -21.69
CA VAL A 395 -3.55 -11.70 -22.12
C VAL A 395 -3.26 -10.21 -22.31
N ASP A 396 -3.63 -9.67 -23.47
CA ASP A 396 -3.48 -8.25 -23.78
C ASP A 396 -4.71 -7.46 -23.27
N PHE A 397 -4.64 -6.98 -22.03
CA PHE A 397 -5.71 -6.16 -21.44
C PHE A 397 -5.84 -4.75 -22.04
N THR A 398 -5.03 -4.39 -23.05
CA THR A 398 -5.30 -3.20 -23.86
C THR A 398 -6.38 -3.47 -24.92
N ASN A 399 -6.68 -4.74 -25.20
CA ASN A 399 -7.71 -5.17 -26.13
C ASN A 399 -9.05 -5.35 -25.38
N PRO A 400 -10.08 -4.51 -25.62
CA PRO A 400 -11.37 -4.63 -24.94
C PRO A 400 -12.10 -5.96 -25.20
N GLU A 401 -11.83 -6.63 -26.32
CA GLU A 401 -12.37 -7.97 -26.60
C GLU A 401 -11.66 -9.03 -25.76
N ALA A 402 -10.35 -8.92 -25.54
CA ALA A 402 -9.60 -9.82 -24.66
C ALA A 402 -10.04 -9.68 -23.20
N CYS A 403 -10.30 -8.43 -22.75
CA CYS A 403 -10.88 -8.18 -21.43
C CYS A 403 -12.23 -8.87 -21.27
N ARG A 404 -13.14 -8.69 -22.24
CA ARG A 404 -14.46 -9.34 -22.22
C ARG A 404 -14.36 -10.85 -22.24
N TRP A 405 -13.52 -11.40 -23.09
CA TRP A 405 -13.24 -12.84 -23.15
C TRP A 405 -12.78 -13.39 -21.81
N TYR A 406 -11.80 -12.76 -21.18
CA TYR A 406 -11.29 -13.18 -19.87
C TYR A 406 -12.37 -13.04 -18.79
N GLN A 407 -13.13 -11.93 -18.78
CA GLN A 407 -14.26 -11.71 -17.87
C GLN A 407 -15.37 -12.75 -18.04
N GLU A 408 -15.67 -13.20 -19.25
CA GLU A 408 -16.68 -14.24 -19.51
C GLU A 408 -16.29 -15.58 -18.88
N LYS A 409 -15.00 -15.97 -18.97
CA LYS A 409 -14.51 -17.20 -18.31
C LYS A 409 -14.59 -17.07 -16.78
N LEU A 410 -14.19 -15.93 -16.22
CA LEU A 410 -14.30 -15.68 -14.78
C LEU A 410 -15.76 -15.58 -14.31
N ALA A 411 -16.65 -15.02 -15.12
CA ALA A 411 -18.07 -14.91 -14.82
C ALA A 411 -18.70 -16.29 -14.60
N ALA A 412 -18.29 -17.29 -15.39
CA ALA A 412 -18.74 -18.67 -15.21
C ALA A 412 -18.35 -19.25 -13.84
N LEU A 413 -17.15 -18.94 -13.33
CA LEU A 413 -16.72 -19.34 -11.98
C LEU A 413 -17.55 -18.64 -10.89
N VAL A 414 -17.83 -17.35 -11.08
CA VAL A 414 -18.67 -16.57 -10.15
C VAL A 414 -20.11 -17.11 -10.12
N ASP A 415 -20.67 -17.46 -11.28
CA ASP A 415 -22.00 -18.04 -11.41
C ASP A 415 -22.06 -19.45 -10.80
N MET A 416 -20.95 -20.19 -10.76
CA MET A 416 -20.83 -21.49 -10.12
C MET A 416 -20.78 -21.42 -8.58
N GLY A 417 -20.35 -20.29 -8.01
CA GLY A 417 -20.32 -20.08 -6.56
C GLY A 417 -19.04 -19.47 -6.00
N VAL A 418 -18.06 -19.13 -6.84
CA VAL A 418 -16.85 -18.38 -6.43
C VAL A 418 -17.25 -16.95 -6.02
N ASP A 419 -16.60 -16.42 -4.99
CA ASP A 419 -16.86 -15.06 -4.48
C ASP A 419 -15.82 -14.04 -4.89
N CYS A 420 -14.56 -14.47 -5.00
CA CYS A 420 -13.43 -13.58 -5.22
C CYS A 420 -12.25 -14.34 -5.83
N PHE A 421 -11.23 -13.59 -6.25
CA PHE A 421 -10.08 -14.13 -6.96
C PHE A 421 -8.76 -13.69 -6.30
N LYS A 422 -7.79 -14.59 -6.21
CA LYS A 422 -6.39 -14.22 -6.00
C LYS A 422 -5.83 -13.86 -7.37
N THR A 423 -5.62 -12.57 -7.62
CA THR A 423 -5.02 -12.05 -8.85
C THR A 423 -3.50 -12.12 -8.74
N ASP A 424 -2.97 -13.30 -9.06
CA ASP A 424 -1.56 -13.61 -8.92
C ASP A 424 -0.75 -13.17 -10.15
N PHE A 425 0.56 -13.04 -9.98
CA PHE A 425 1.47 -12.54 -11.02
C PHE A 425 1.12 -11.13 -11.55
N GLY A 426 1.54 -10.83 -12.79
CA GLY A 426 1.37 -9.53 -13.44
C GLY A 426 2.60 -8.64 -13.39
N GLU A 427 3.76 -9.16 -12.94
CA GLU A 427 5.01 -8.40 -12.84
C GLU A 427 5.89 -8.55 -14.09
N ARG A 428 6.12 -9.79 -14.54
CA ARG A 428 7.07 -10.11 -15.62
C ARG A 428 6.49 -9.87 -17.02
N ILE A 429 6.10 -8.62 -17.30
CA ILE A 429 5.46 -8.23 -18.55
C ILE A 429 6.53 -7.82 -19.58
N PRO A 430 6.51 -8.38 -20.81
CA PRO A 430 7.50 -8.05 -21.81
C PRO A 430 7.35 -6.61 -22.30
N PHE A 431 8.49 -5.97 -22.54
CA PHE A 431 8.58 -4.63 -23.10
C PHE A 431 9.51 -4.57 -24.33
N GLU A 432 10.39 -5.56 -24.50
CA GLU A 432 11.28 -5.65 -25.66
C GLU A 432 10.59 -6.36 -26.83
N GLU A 433 10.65 -5.74 -28.02
CA GLU A 433 10.18 -6.31 -29.28
C GLU A 433 8.73 -6.84 -29.24
N VAL A 434 7.86 -6.18 -28.47
CA VAL A 434 6.42 -6.49 -28.40
C VAL A 434 5.55 -5.31 -28.83
N CYS A 435 4.30 -5.62 -29.16
CA CYS A 435 3.27 -4.63 -29.47
C CYS A 435 1.95 -4.99 -28.78
N TYR A 436 1.30 -3.96 -28.25
CA TYR A 436 -0.04 -4.02 -27.67
C TYR A 436 -1.09 -3.69 -28.72
N SER A 437 -2.30 -4.21 -28.55
CA SER A 437 -3.41 -4.06 -29.50
C SER A 437 -3.78 -2.60 -29.78
N ASN A 438 -3.67 -1.72 -28.77
CA ASN A 438 -3.95 -0.29 -28.88
C ASN A 438 -2.71 0.54 -29.27
N GLY A 439 -1.55 -0.09 -29.50
CA GLY A 439 -0.29 0.59 -29.79
C GLY A 439 0.40 1.23 -28.59
N ALA A 440 -0.01 0.89 -27.36
CA ALA A 440 0.60 1.39 -26.13
C ALA A 440 2.12 1.13 -26.08
N ASN A 441 2.85 2.08 -25.50
CA ASN A 441 4.29 1.95 -25.27
C ASN A 441 4.59 0.75 -24.35
N PRO A 442 5.39 -0.23 -24.80
CA PRO A 442 5.68 -1.41 -24.00
C PRO A 442 6.47 -1.14 -22.70
N GLU A 443 7.41 -0.19 -22.68
CA GLU A 443 8.19 0.16 -21.48
C GLU A 443 7.25 0.72 -20.40
N LYS A 444 6.25 1.55 -20.79
CA LYS A 444 5.23 2.09 -19.87
C LYS A 444 4.23 1.02 -19.42
N MET A 445 3.86 0.13 -20.34
CA MET A 445 2.91 -0.95 -20.02
C MET A 445 3.46 -1.97 -19.04
N HIS A 446 4.79 -2.14 -18.92
CA HIS A 446 5.36 -3.11 -17.99
C HIS A 446 4.79 -2.99 -16.57
N ASN A 447 4.86 -1.80 -15.96
CA ASN A 447 4.24 -1.58 -14.64
C ASN A 447 2.73 -1.37 -14.75
N TYR A 448 2.23 -0.70 -15.79
CA TYR A 448 0.80 -0.34 -15.89
C TYR A 448 -0.12 -1.53 -16.20
N TYR A 449 0.41 -2.62 -16.74
CA TYR A 449 -0.33 -3.84 -17.06
C TYR A 449 -1.11 -4.36 -15.85
N THR A 450 -0.49 -4.36 -14.67
CA THR A 450 -1.11 -4.84 -13.43
C THR A 450 -2.34 -4.03 -13.04
N TYR A 451 -2.39 -2.74 -13.39
CA TYR A 451 -3.57 -1.91 -13.17
C TYR A 451 -4.74 -2.40 -14.03
N LEU A 452 -4.52 -2.59 -15.33
CA LEU A 452 -5.55 -3.08 -16.25
C LEU A 452 -6.00 -4.50 -15.89
N TYR A 453 -5.08 -5.38 -15.50
CA TYR A 453 -5.39 -6.73 -15.06
C TYR A 453 -6.31 -6.72 -13.83
N ASN A 454 -5.88 -6.06 -12.74
CA ASN A 454 -6.67 -6.03 -11.51
C ASN A 454 -8.00 -5.28 -11.72
N GLN A 455 -8.02 -4.21 -12.52
CA GLN A 455 -9.25 -3.50 -12.89
C GLN A 455 -10.23 -4.44 -13.61
N CYS A 456 -9.77 -5.18 -14.63
CA CYS A 456 -10.58 -6.11 -15.41
C CYS A 456 -11.29 -7.14 -14.51
N VAL A 457 -10.58 -7.71 -13.54
CA VAL A 457 -11.14 -8.69 -12.59
C VAL A 457 -12.06 -8.01 -11.57
N TYR A 458 -11.65 -6.86 -11.04
CA TYR A 458 -12.43 -6.14 -10.02
C TYR A 458 -13.77 -5.65 -10.57
N GLU A 459 -13.80 -5.08 -11.79
CA GLU A 459 -15.02 -4.60 -12.44
C GLU A 459 -16.04 -5.73 -12.66
N LEU A 460 -15.57 -6.93 -13.02
CA LEU A 460 -16.44 -8.11 -13.11
C LEU A 460 -17.06 -8.45 -11.75
N LEU A 461 -16.27 -8.44 -10.67
CA LEU A 461 -16.79 -8.70 -9.32
C LEU A 461 -17.81 -7.64 -8.90
N VAL A 462 -17.56 -6.36 -9.21
CA VAL A 462 -18.53 -5.28 -9.01
C VAL A 462 -19.81 -5.55 -9.77
N GLN A 463 -19.73 -5.97 -11.04
CA GLN A 463 -20.88 -6.30 -11.87
C GLN A 463 -21.69 -7.49 -11.33
N LYS A 464 -21.03 -8.56 -10.89
CA LYS A 464 -21.67 -9.83 -10.49
C LYS A 464 -22.08 -9.88 -9.02
N LYS A 465 -21.34 -9.22 -8.12
CA LYS A 465 -21.52 -9.29 -6.66
C LYS A 465 -21.85 -7.93 -6.02
N GLY A 466 -21.72 -6.83 -6.76
CA GLY A 466 -21.87 -5.47 -6.26
C GLY A 466 -20.56 -4.92 -5.67
N ALA A 467 -20.41 -3.59 -5.70
CA ALA A 467 -19.20 -2.91 -5.21
C ALA A 467 -18.89 -3.21 -3.73
N ASP A 468 -19.93 -3.36 -2.90
CA ASP A 468 -19.79 -3.65 -1.47
C ASP A 468 -19.22 -5.06 -1.19
N ASN A 469 -19.15 -5.95 -2.19
CA ASN A 469 -18.65 -7.33 -2.06
C ASN A 469 -17.43 -7.64 -2.95
N ALA A 470 -16.99 -6.71 -3.79
CA ALA A 470 -15.85 -6.92 -4.68
C ALA A 470 -14.54 -6.89 -3.87
N VAL A 471 -13.74 -7.94 -4.00
CA VAL A 471 -12.45 -8.07 -3.31
C VAL A 471 -11.52 -8.97 -4.11
N LEU A 472 -10.23 -8.64 -4.09
CA LEU A 472 -9.13 -9.43 -4.66
C LEU A 472 -8.16 -9.90 -3.57
N PHE A 473 -7.23 -10.74 -3.97
CA PHE A 473 -5.98 -11.03 -3.26
C PHE A 473 -4.82 -10.85 -4.24
N ALA A 474 -4.39 -9.59 -4.45
CA ALA A 474 -3.53 -9.16 -5.53
C ALA A 474 -2.03 -9.20 -5.18
N ARG A 475 -1.21 -9.78 -6.06
CA ARG A 475 0.26 -9.84 -5.88
C ARG A 475 0.99 -8.63 -6.48
N SER A 476 0.64 -8.21 -7.70
CA SER A 476 1.27 -7.09 -8.38
C SER A 476 0.45 -5.80 -8.25
N ALA A 477 1.11 -4.64 -8.27
CA ALA A 477 0.44 -3.34 -8.22
C ALA A 477 1.27 -2.20 -8.84
N THR A 478 0.59 -1.13 -9.23
CA THR A 478 1.17 0.19 -9.52
C THR A 478 0.28 1.29 -8.94
N ALA A 479 0.58 2.56 -9.18
CA ALA A 479 -0.24 3.68 -8.72
C ALA A 479 -1.69 3.53 -9.22
N GLY A 480 -2.66 3.65 -8.30
CA GLY A 480 -4.09 3.48 -8.57
C GLY A 480 -4.63 2.09 -8.25
N CYS A 481 -3.78 1.05 -8.15
CA CYS A 481 -4.22 -0.30 -7.78
C CYS A 481 -4.80 -0.39 -6.37
N GLN A 482 -4.52 0.58 -5.48
CA GLN A 482 -5.14 0.61 -4.15
C GLN A 482 -6.68 0.62 -4.20
N LYS A 483 -7.29 1.04 -5.32
CA LYS A 483 -8.73 0.98 -5.59
C LYS A 483 -9.28 -0.45 -5.61
N PHE A 484 -8.43 -1.46 -5.83
CA PHE A 484 -8.79 -2.87 -6.01
C PHE A 484 -8.22 -3.75 -4.88
N PRO A 485 -8.60 -3.51 -3.60
CA PRO A 485 -8.10 -4.30 -2.49
C PRO A 485 -8.56 -5.76 -2.57
N VAL A 486 -7.85 -6.71 -1.98
CA VAL A 486 -6.73 -6.56 -1.02
C VAL A 486 -5.41 -6.96 -1.66
N HIS A 487 -4.30 -6.40 -1.19
CA HIS A 487 -2.95 -6.70 -1.68
C HIS A 487 -2.22 -7.62 -0.70
N TRP A 488 -1.53 -8.63 -1.22
CA TRP A 488 -0.81 -9.63 -0.40
C TRP A 488 0.70 -9.57 -0.62
N GLY A 489 1.47 -9.81 0.44
CA GLY A 489 2.92 -9.61 0.53
C GLY A 489 3.83 -10.37 -0.42
N GLY A 490 3.34 -11.37 -1.15
CA GLY A 490 4.18 -12.22 -1.99
C GLY A 490 4.80 -13.40 -1.24
N ASP A 491 5.73 -14.07 -1.91
CA ASP A 491 6.28 -15.36 -1.48
C ASP A 491 7.42 -15.16 -0.48
N CYS A 492 7.15 -15.47 0.79
CA CYS A 492 8.11 -15.34 1.90
C CYS A 492 8.62 -16.68 2.40
N TRP A 493 9.82 -16.69 2.98
CA TRP A 493 10.32 -17.89 3.68
C TRP A 493 9.66 -18.05 5.05
N SER A 494 9.67 -19.30 5.53
CA SER A 494 9.08 -19.70 6.79
C SER A 494 10.03 -19.54 8.00
N ASP A 495 10.67 -18.37 8.13
CA ASP A 495 11.57 -17.99 9.23
C ASP A 495 11.28 -16.59 9.80
N TYR A 496 11.92 -16.23 10.91
CA TYR A 496 11.67 -14.95 11.60
C TYR A 496 12.18 -13.74 10.80
N GLU A 497 13.31 -13.87 10.13
CA GLU A 497 13.90 -12.82 9.30
C GLU A 497 12.95 -12.44 8.16
N SER A 498 12.31 -13.42 7.53
CA SER A 498 11.35 -13.21 6.45
C SER A 498 10.00 -12.71 6.96
N MET A 499 9.59 -13.11 8.17
CA MET A 499 8.45 -12.50 8.87
C MET A 499 8.70 -11.00 9.13
N GLU A 500 9.91 -10.63 9.54
CA GLU A 500 10.32 -9.23 9.74
C GLU A 500 10.36 -8.45 8.42
N GLN A 501 10.96 -9.03 7.37
CA GLN A 501 10.97 -8.46 6.02
C GLN A 501 9.55 -8.23 5.49
N SER A 502 8.64 -9.18 5.72
CA SER A 502 7.24 -9.07 5.33
C SER A 502 6.55 -7.88 6.00
N LEU A 503 6.77 -7.68 7.31
CA LEU A 503 6.22 -6.50 8.01
C LEU A 503 6.76 -5.19 7.42
N ARG A 504 8.06 -5.10 7.11
CA ARG A 504 8.62 -3.94 6.40
C ARG A 504 7.95 -3.69 5.05
N GLY A 505 7.72 -4.76 4.29
CA GLY A 505 6.98 -4.72 3.02
C GLY A 505 5.60 -4.11 3.21
N GLY A 506 4.81 -4.67 4.12
CA GLY A 506 3.47 -4.18 4.45
C GLY A 506 3.46 -2.71 4.87
N LEU A 507 4.33 -2.31 5.80
CA LEU A 507 4.43 -0.91 6.22
C LEU A 507 4.83 0.02 5.07
N SER A 508 5.74 -0.39 4.20
CA SER A 508 6.17 0.41 3.03
C SER A 508 5.03 0.58 2.01
N LEU A 509 4.27 -0.48 1.74
CA LEU A 509 3.12 -0.43 0.82
C LEU A 509 2.00 0.46 1.36
N LEU A 510 1.70 0.35 2.65
CA LEU A 510 0.67 1.17 3.31
C LEU A 510 1.08 2.65 3.39
N MET A 511 2.38 2.94 3.47
CA MET A 511 2.95 4.29 3.30
C MET A 511 2.97 4.75 1.83
N SER A 512 2.44 3.95 0.91
CA SER A 512 2.37 4.25 -0.53
C SER A 512 0.93 4.33 -1.06
N GLY A 513 -0.04 4.58 -0.17
CA GLY A 513 -1.45 4.85 -0.53
C GLY A 513 -2.40 3.65 -0.47
N PHE A 514 -1.91 2.47 -0.07
CA PHE A 514 -2.75 1.27 0.08
C PHE A 514 -3.40 1.23 1.45
N GLY A 515 -4.70 0.87 1.52
CA GLY A 515 -5.45 0.83 2.77
C GLY A 515 -5.33 -0.49 3.56
N TYR A 516 -5.07 -1.59 2.84
CA TYR A 516 -5.17 -2.95 3.34
C TYR A 516 -4.03 -3.81 2.81
N TRP A 517 -3.55 -4.72 3.65
CA TRP A 517 -2.47 -5.64 3.35
C TRP A 517 -2.68 -6.98 4.05
N ALA A 518 -2.28 -8.05 3.35
CA ALA A 518 -2.28 -9.43 3.80
C ALA A 518 -0.89 -10.06 3.63
N HIS A 519 -0.63 -11.14 4.35
CA HIS A 519 0.58 -11.95 4.22
C HIS A 519 0.26 -13.40 4.60
N ASP A 520 1.15 -14.31 4.23
CA ASP A 520 0.98 -15.73 4.47
C ASP A 520 1.52 -16.13 5.84
N ILE A 521 0.59 -16.47 6.73
CA ILE A 521 0.88 -16.86 8.10
C ILE A 521 1.69 -18.15 8.11
N GLY A 522 2.87 -18.09 8.73
CA GLY A 522 3.82 -19.18 8.84
C GLY A 522 4.77 -19.30 7.66
N GLY A 523 4.76 -18.32 6.73
CA GLY A 523 5.60 -18.30 5.53
C GLY A 523 5.06 -19.16 4.39
N PHE A 524 5.49 -18.86 3.17
CA PHE A 524 5.14 -19.61 1.96
C PHE A 524 6.16 -20.71 1.67
N GLU A 525 7.42 -20.34 1.47
CA GLU A 525 8.51 -21.27 1.16
C GLU A 525 8.96 -22.06 2.39
N SER A 526 9.26 -23.35 2.19
CA SER A 526 9.57 -24.32 3.25
C SER A 526 8.40 -24.57 4.22
N THR A 527 8.65 -25.39 5.25
CA THR A 527 7.71 -25.60 6.37
C THR A 527 8.27 -24.91 7.60
N SER A 528 7.49 -24.00 8.19
CA SER A 528 7.86 -23.31 9.43
C SER A 528 8.04 -24.31 10.58
N THR A 529 8.86 -23.94 11.55
CA THR A 529 8.80 -24.54 12.89
C THR A 529 7.54 -24.06 13.61
N ALA A 530 7.07 -24.81 14.61
CA ALA A 530 5.84 -24.46 15.33
C ALA A 530 5.92 -23.08 16.02
N ASP A 531 7.09 -22.70 16.54
CA ASP A 531 7.28 -21.39 17.17
C ASP A 531 7.15 -20.23 16.17
N VAL A 532 7.77 -20.34 14.98
CA VAL A 532 7.62 -19.35 13.90
C VAL A 532 6.15 -19.26 13.48
N TYR A 533 5.49 -20.40 13.27
CA TYR A 533 4.06 -20.45 12.92
C TYR A 533 3.20 -19.73 13.97
N LYS A 534 3.34 -20.06 15.26
CA LYS A 534 2.57 -19.45 16.35
C LYS A 534 2.78 -17.94 16.44
N ARG A 535 4.02 -17.45 16.28
CA ARG A 535 4.31 -16.00 16.25
C ARG A 535 3.71 -15.30 15.04
N TRP A 536 3.75 -15.95 13.89
CA TRP A 536 3.16 -15.41 12.68
C TRP A 536 1.63 -15.39 12.74
N VAL A 537 1.00 -16.35 13.43
CA VAL A 537 -0.46 -16.35 13.65
C VAL A 537 -0.91 -15.10 14.38
N ALA A 538 -0.25 -14.75 15.49
CA ALA A 538 -0.56 -13.53 16.25
C ALA A 538 -0.42 -12.27 15.38
N PHE A 539 0.68 -12.15 14.64
CA PHE A 539 0.92 -11.05 13.69
C PHE A 539 -0.14 -10.99 12.59
N GLY A 540 -0.41 -12.11 11.93
CA GLY A 540 -1.33 -12.17 10.80
C GLY A 540 -2.77 -11.88 11.17
N LEU A 541 -3.23 -12.35 12.33
CA LEU A 541 -4.58 -12.07 12.83
C LEU A 541 -4.73 -10.67 13.43
N LEU A 542 -3.63 -9.98 13.71
CA LEU A 542 -3.59 -8.54 14.01
C LEU A 542 -3.12 -7.70 12.81
N SER A 543 -3.23 -8.25 11.61
CA SER A 543 -3.11 -7.51 10.35
C SER A 543 -4.50 -7.25 9.75
N SER A 544 -4.60 -6.43 8.70
CA SER A 544 -5.93 -6.13 8.11
C SER A 544 -6.61 -7.41 7.59
N HIS A 545 -5.88 -8.25 6.85
CA HIS A 545 -6.37 -9.49 6.24
C HIS A 545 -5.41 -10.63 6.56
N SER A 546 -5.93 -11.84 6.72
CA SER A 546 -5.22 -12.95 7.37
C SER A 546 -5.40 -14.25 6.60
N ARG A 547 -4.32 -14.82 6.08
CA ARG A 547 -4.36 -16.05 5.28
C ARG A 547 -3.34 -17.08 5.76
N LEU A 548 -3.77 -18.34 5.84
CA LEU A 548 -2.95 -19.52 6.01
C LEU A 548 -2.68 -20.15 4.64
N HIS A 549 -1.46 -19.96 4.13
CA HIS A 549 -1.05 -20.43 2.81
C HIS A 549 0.43 -20.85 2.82
N GLY A 550 0.72 -21.98 2.21
CA GLY A 550 2.07 -22.55 2.13
C GLY A 550 2.37 -23.05 0.72
N SER A 551 3.65 -23.35 0.49
CA SER A 551 4.13 -23.89 -0.78
C SER A 551 3.88 -25.40 -0.88
N HIS A 552 4.75 -26.22 -0.28
CA HIS A 552 4.71 -27.69 -0.36
C HIS A 552 4.06 -28.37 0.85
N SER A 553 3.51 -27.60 1.80
CA SER A 553 2.90 -28.10 3.02
C SER A 553 1.70 -27.28 3.46
N TYR A 554 0.68 -27.94 4.00
CA TYR A 554 -0.52 -27.27 4.50
C TYR A 554 -0.22 -26.39 5.73
N ARG A 555 -1.06 -25.38 5.93
CA ARG A 555 -0.95 -24.42 7.06
C ARG A 555 -2.03 -24.61 8.13
N VAL A 556 -2.68 -25.77 8.17
CA VAL A 556 -3.61 -26.11 9.26
C VAL A 556 -2.84 -26.34 10.56
N PRO A 557 -3.31 -25.81 11.71
CA PRO A 557 -2.49 -25.73 12.92
C PRO A 557 -2.15 -27.07 13.55
N TRP A 558 -3.01 -28.09 13.40
CA TRP A 558 -2.81 -29.41 13.99
C TRP A 558 -1.68 -30.23 13.34
N LEU A 559 -1.09 -29.75 12.24
CA LEU A 559 0.13 -30.33 11.68
C LEU A 559 1.40 -29.86 12.39
N TYR A 560 1.31 -28.82 13.22
CA TYR A 560 2.42 -28.28 14.00
C TYR A 560 2.41 -28.85 15.42
N ASP A 561 1.43 -28.46 16.24
CA ASP A 561 1.19 -28.96 17.59
C ASP A 561 -0.20 -28.52 18.10
N GLU A 562 -0.65 -29.05 19.24
CA GLU A 562 -1.92 -28.65 19.86
C GLU A 562 -1.92 -27.19 20.32
N GLU A 563 -0.77 -26.66 20.77
CA GLU A 563 -0.65 -25.24 21.15
C GLU A 563 -0.91 -24.32 19.94
N SER A 564 -0.50 -24.71 18.73
CA SER A 564 -0.77 -23.98 17.50
C SER A 564 -2.27 -23.90 17.21
N VAL A 565 -3.03 -24.96 17.53
CA VAL A 565 -4.50 -24.95 17.44
C VAL A 565 -5.07 -23.92 18.41
N ASP A 566 -4.57 -23.86 19.64
CA ASP A 566 -4.99 -22.90 20.66
C ASP A 566 -4.67 -21.46 20.27
N VAL A 567 -3.47 -21.21 19.73
CA VAL A 567 -3.02 -19.89 19.26
C VAL A 567 -3.89 -19.41 18.10
N VAL A 568 -4.11 -20.24 17.07
CA VAL A 568 -5.01 -19.87 15.96
C VAL A 568 -6.43 -19.61 16.45
N ARG A 569 -6.97 -20.45 17.34
CA ARG A 569 -8.30 -20.24 17.92
C ARG A 569 -8.38 -18.90 18.66
N CYS A 570 -7.42 -18.63 19.54
CA CYS A 570 -7.37 -17.42 20.36
C CYS A 570 -7.39 -16.16 19.50
N PHE A 571 -6.43 -16.03 18.58
CA PHE A 571 -6.29 -14.81 17.79
C PHE A 571 -7.40 -14.63 16.75
N THR A 572 -7.99 -15.72 16.26
CA THR A 572 -9.09 -15.64 15.30
C THR A 572 -10.36 -15.13 15.97
N LYS A 573 -10.63 -15.65 17.17
CA LYS A 573 -11.71 -15.19 18.03
C LYS A 573 -11.51 -13.74 18.48
N LEU A 574 -10.29 -13.38 18.86
CA LEU A 574 -9.93 -12.00 19.19
C LEU A 574 -10.20 -11.06 18.01
N LYS A 575 -9.74 -11.41 16.80
CA LYS A 575 -9.98 -10.59 15.60
C LYS A 575 -11.48 -10.42 15.33
N ALA A 576 -12.27 -11.49 15.44
CA ALA A 576 -13.73 -11.44 15.30
C ALA A 576 -14.37 -10.49 16.31
N ARG A 577 -13.94 -10.51 17.57
CA ARG A 577 -14.41 -9.55 18.60
C ARG A 577 -13.95 -8.12 18.32
N LEU A 578 -12.77 -7.91 17.74
CA LEU A 578 -12.27 -6.58 17.39
C LEU A 578 -12.94 -5.95 16.16
N MET A 579 -13.77 -6.69 15.42
CA MET A 579 -14.33 -6.23 14.15
C MET A 579 -15.07 -4.89 14.19
N PRO A 580 -15.83 -4.50 15.24
CA PRO A 580 -16.44 -3.17 15.28
C PRO A 580 -15.39 -2.04 15.22
N TYR A 581 -14.26 -2.22 15.91
CA TYR A 581 -13.12 -1.31 15.85
C TYR A 581 -12.41 -1.39 14.50
N LEU A 582 -12.04 -2.59 14.05
CA LEU A 582 -11.29 -2.79 12.79
C LEU A 582 -12.07 -2.28 11.58
N PHE A 583 -13.38 -2.54 11.53
CA PHE A 583 -14.22 -2.11 10.41
C PHE A 583 -14.48 -0.60 10.41
N LYS A 584 -14.56 0.04 11.59
CA LYS A 584 -14.51 1.51 11.70
C LYS A 584 -13.22 2.04 11.08
N THR A 585 -12.07 1.44 11.39
CA THR A 585 -10.77 1.84 10.82
C THR A 585 -10.71 1.59 9.31
N ALA A 586 -11.28 0.48 8.80
CA ALA A 586 -11.39 0.21 7.37
C ALA A 586 -12.24 1.28 6.65
N ALA A 587 -13.38 1.66 7.24
CA ALA A 587 -14.23 2.71 6.71
C ALA A 587 -13.57 4.10 6.73
N GLU A 588 -12.65 4.35 7.66
CA GLU A 588 -11.80 5.54 7.66
C GLU A 588 -10.76 5.46 6.54
N ALA A 589 -10.12 4.30 6.34
CA ALA A 589 -9.15 4.08 5.28
C ALA A 589 -9.77 4.30 3.89
N SER A 590 -10.99 3.82 3.65
CA SER A 590 -11.65 4.00 2.35
C SER A 590 -12.09 5.44 2.06
N LYS A 591 -12.31 6.25 3.09
CA LYS A 591 -12.69 7.67 2.93
C LYS A 591 -11.49 8.59 2.85
N THR A 592 -10.46 8.31 3.65
CA THR A 592 -9.32 9.21 3.83
C THR A 592 -8.09 8.75 3.07
N GLY A 593 -7.89 7.45 2.85
CA GLY A 593 -6.64 6.88 2.34
C GLY A 593 -5.58 6.62 3.43
N ILE A 594 -5.89 6.87 4.71
CA ILE A 594 -4.99 6.54 5.82
C ILE A 594 -5.09 5.03 6.10
N PRO A 595 -3.99 4.27 6.08
CA PRO A 595 -4.04 2.81 6.18
C PRO A 595 -4.51 2.30 7.54
N MET A 596 -5.01 1.06 7.55
CA MET A 596 -5.39 0.38 8.80
C MET A 596 -4.20 0.05 9.68
N MET A 597 -3.14 -0.52 9.12
CA MET A 597 -1.87 -0.70 9.82
C MET A 597 -0.98 0.50 9.51
N ARG A 598 -0.44 1.14 10.54
CA ARG A 598 0.28 2.42 10.42
C ARG A 598 1.66 2.25 11.02
N SER A 599 2.68 2.67 10.30
CA SER A 599 4.02 2.79 10.85
C SER A 599 4.00 3.75 12.04
N MET A 600 4.90 3.55 13.00
CA MET A 600 4.92 4.38 14.20
C MET A 600 5.15 5.86 13.88
N ILE A 601 5.99 6.17 12.88
CA ILE A 601 6.21 7.53 12.38
C ILE A 601 4.94 8.18 11.82
N LEU A 602 4.04 7.41 11.19
CA LEU A 602 2.80 7.95 10.64
C LEU A 602 1.82 8.40 11.74
N GLU A 603 1.84 7.73 12.89
CA GLU A 603 0.97 8.04 14.03
C GLU A 603 1.63 9.03 15.02
N PHE A 604 2.94 8.95 15.20
CA PHE A 604 3.72 9.73 16.18
C PHE A 604 4.93 10.42 15.52
N PRO A 605 4.72 11.38 14.59
CA PRO A 605 5.81 12.00 13.84
C PRO A 605 6.77 12.83 14.72
N GLU A 606 6.25 13.39 15.81
CA GLU A 606 7.03 14.20 16.76
C GLU A 606 7.99 13.36 17.63
N ASP A 607 7.71 12.06 17.78
CA ASP A 607 8.55 11.16 18.56
C ASP A 607 9.68 10.60 17.69
N ARG A 608 10.90 11.09 17.93
CA ARG A 608 12.08 10.68 17.16
C ARG A 608 12.42 9.21 17.28
N ASN A 609 11.99 8.52 18.35
CA ASN A 609 12.20 7.08 18.45
C ASN A 609 11.37 6.32 17.42
N CYS A 610 10.22 6.88 17.00
CA CYS A 610 9.30 6.27 16.04
C CYS A 610 9.79 6.34 14.58
N HIS A 611 10.81 7.15 14.30
CA HIS A 611 11.28 7.47 12.95
C HIS A 611 11.82 6.25 12.18
N TYR A 612 12.37 5.26 12.90
CA TYR A 612 12.97 4.05 12.32
C TYR A 612 12.25 2.76 12.70
N LEU A 613 11.17 2.81 13.48
CA LEU A 613 10.49 1.61 13.96
C LEU A 613 9.79 0.89 12.82
N ASP A 614 10.17 -0.37 12.62
CA ASP A 614 9.65 -1.24 11.57
C ASP A 614 9.27 -2.65 12.07
N LYS A 615 9.43 -2.91 13.38
CA LYS A 615 9.06 -4.17 14.06
C LYS A 615 7.80 -4.06 14.92
N GLN A 616 7.10 -2.95 14.80
CA GLN A 616 5.83 -2.68 15.49
C GLN A 616 5.02 -1.67 14.70
N TYR A 617 3.72 -1.63 14.94
CA TYR A 617 2.80 -0.76 14.21
C TYR A 617 1.58 -0.42 15.03
N MET A 618 0.88 0.63 14.63
CA MET A 618 -0.47 0.91 15.10
C MET A 618 -1.49 0.22 14.21
N LEU A 619 -2.40 -0.56 14.80
CA LEU A 619 -3.58 -1.10 14.12
C LEU A 619 -4.74 -0.15 14.41
N GLY A 620 -4.99 0.78 13.50
CA GLY A 620 -5.87 1.92 13.69
C GLY A 620 -5.27 3.00 14.59
N ASP A 621 -6.11 3.73 15.29
CA ASP A 621 -5.76 4.90 16.10
C ASP A 621 -5.37 4.55 17.54
N ASN A 622 -5.80 3.39 18.06
CA ASN A 622 -5.74 3.10 19.49
C ASN A 622 -4.94 1.86 19.89
N LEU A 623 -4.67 0.93 18.96
CA LEU A 623 -3.97 -0.32 19.26
C LEU A 623 -2.54 -0.29 18.71
N LEU A 624 -1.55 -0.53 19.57
CA LEU A 624 -0.17 -0.81 19.20
C LEU A 624 0.07 -2.31 19.23
N VAL A 625 0.66 -2.85 18.17
CA VAL A 625 1.02 -4.27 18.03
C VAL A 625 2.52 -4.38 17.79
N ALA A 626 3.23 -5.18 18.59
CA ALA A 626 4.64 -5.50 18.34
C ALA A 626 4.86 -7.02 18.23
N PRO A 627 4.91 -7.57 17.01
CA PRO A 627 5.24 -8.98 16.81
C PRO A 627 6.64 -9.36 17.32
N ILE A 628 6.82 -10.65 17.57
CA ILE A 628 8.06 -11.20 18.12
C ILE A 628 8.78 -11.99 17.01
N PHE A 629 10.02 -11.59 16.73
CA PHE A 629 10.82 -12.08 15.60
C PHE A 629 12.05 -12.88 16.08
N ASN A 630 11.90 -13.70 17.12
CA ASN A 630 12.99 -14.54 17.62
C ASN A 630 12.46 -15.82 18.29
N ASP A 631 13.30 -16.87 18.25
CA ASP A 631 13.05 -18.19 18.83
C ASP A 631 13.06 -18.19 20.37
N GLN A 632 13.73 -17.21 20.99
CA GLN A 632 13.77 -17.02 22.44
C GLN A 632 12.46 -16.47 23.01
N SER A 633 11.50 -16.10 22.15
CA SER A 633 10.19 -15.63 22.58
C SER A 633 10.24 -14.34 23.42
N ILE A 634 11.23 -13.48 23.14
CA ILE A 634 11.43 -12.20 23.82
C ILE A 634 10.82 -11.07 23.01
N ALA A 635 9.85 -10.39 23.60
CA ALA A 635 9.30 -9.15 23.06
C ALA A 635 10.26 -7.98 23.31
N GLU A 636 10.50 -7.16 22.28
CA GLU A 636 11.25 -5.91 22.38
C GLU A 636 10.49 -4.83 21.60
N TYR A 637 10.00 -3.81 22.31
CA TYR A 637 9.09 -2.81 21.75
C TYR A 637 9.23 -1.44 22.42
N TYR A 638 8.88 -0.40 21.70
CA TYR A 638 8.83 0.98 22.17
C TYR A 638 7.38 1.42 22.37
N LEU A 639 7.09 2.07 23.50
CA LEU A 639 5.81 2.74 23.72
C LEU A 639 6.03 4.26 23.60
N PRO A 640 5.36 4.97 22.68
CA PRO A 640 5.35 6.43 22.60
C PRO A 640 4.86 7.07 23.90
N GLU A 641 5.13 8.37 24.09
CA GLU A 641 4.67 9.11 25.27
C GLU A 641 3.17 8.90 25.58
N GLY A 642 2.85 8.81 26.87
CA GLY A 642 1.51 8.52 27.39
C GLY A 642 1.47 7.25 28.24
N VAL A 643 0.30 6.93 28.81
CA VAL A 643 0.05 5.65 29.49
C VAL A 643 -0.55 4.65 28.51
N TRP A 644 0.00 3.44 28.50
CA TRP A 644 -0.46 2.34 27.65
C TRP A 644 -0.91 1.18 28.51
N THR A 645 -2.03 0.58 28.15
CA THR A 645 -2.60 -0.57 28.86
C THR A 645 -2.44 -1.82 28.02
N ASP A 646 -1.80 -2.85 28.57
CA ASP A 646 -1.76 -4.18 27.95
C ASP A 646 -3.19 -4.73 27.84
N PHE A 647 -3.62 -5.07 26.62
CA PHE A 647 -4.99 -5.46 26.31
C PHE A 647 -5.42 -6.73 27.06
N PHE A 648 -4.50 -7.67 27.29
CA PHE A 648 -4.81 -8.98 27.85
C PHE A 648 -4.84 -8.96 29.39
N THR A 649 -3.89 -8.26 30.00
CA THR A 649 -3.66 -8.25 31.45
C THR A 649 -4.25 -7.03 32.15
N GLY A 650 -4.50 -5.94 31.41
CA GLY A 650 -4.86 -4.65 31.97
C GLY A 650 -3.69 -3.91 32.62
N LYS A 651 -2.46 -4.44 32.57
CA LYS A 651 -1.28 -3.79 33.16
C LYS A 651 -0.99 -2.47 32.44
N GLU A 652 -0.83 -1.39 33.21
CA GLU A 652 -0.40 -0.09 32.67
C GLU A 652 1.13 0.00 32.61
N LEU A 653 1.62 0.57 31.52
CA LEU A 653 3.03 0.87 31.27
C LEU A 653 3.20 2.33 30.85
N GLN A 654 4.27 2.95 31.31
CA GLN A 654 4.62 4.31 30.95
C GLN A 654 5.32 4.35 29.60
N GLY A 655 4.86 5.22 28.71
CA GLY A 655 5.47 5.53 27.43
C GLY A 655 6.81 6.26 27.50
N GLY A 656 7.33 6.63 26.33
CA GLY A 656 8.61 7.30 26.14
C GLY A 656 9.82 6.39 26.36
N ARG A 657 9.66 5.06 26.30
CA ARG A 657 10.73 4.10 26.59
C ARG A 657 10.55 2.75 25.89
N TRP A 658 11.66 2.02 25.83
CA TRP A 658 11.72 0.64 25.34
C TRP A 658 11.48 -0.36 26.46
N TYR A 659 10.85 -1.47 26.10
CA TYR A 659 10.57 -2.61 26.95
C TYR A 659 11.16 -3.87 26.35
N LYS A 660 11.58 -4.79 27.23
CA LYS A 660 12.08 -6.10 26.87
C LYS A 660 11.63 -7.12 27.89
N GLU A 661 10.84 -8.10 27.47
CA GLU A 661 10.27 -9.10 28.37
C GLU A 661 9.95 -10.42 27.65
N PRO A 662 9.99 -11.55 28.37
CA PRO A 662 9.49 -12.81 27.83
C PRO A 662 7.98 -12.72 27.60
N CYS A 663 7.53 -13.33 26.51
CA CYS A 663 6.11 -13.39 26.15
C CYS A 663 5.79 -14.82 25.74
N ASP A 664 4.64 -15.37 26.17
CA ASP A 664 4.20 -16.70 25.72
C ASP A 664 3.53 -16.64 24.32
N TYR A 665 3.17 -17.77 23.73
CA TYR A 665 2.59 -17.81 22.38
C TYR A 665 1.11 -17.40 22.32
N MET A 666 0.42 -17.34 23.45
CA MET A 666 -0.98 -16.88 23.54
C MET A 666 -1.07 -15.35 23.62
N HIS A 667 0.07 -14.69 23.87
CA HIS A 667 0.19 -13.25 23.94
C HIS A 667 1.12 -12.70 22.86
N ILE A 668 0.88 -11.43 22.55
CA ILE A 668 1.72 -10.55 21.75
C ILE A 668 1.62 -9.18 22.42
N PRO A 669 2.69 -8.38 22.49
CA PRO A 669 2.59 -6.98 22.89
C PRO A 669 1.46 -6.27 22.13
N LEU A 670 0.33 -6.06 22.81
CA LEU A 670 -0.88 -5.47 22.29
C LEU A 670 -1.35 -4.44 23.29
N PHE A 671 -1.10 -3.18 22.99
CA PHE A 671 -1.31 -2.08 23.93
C PHE A 671 -2.40 -1.13 23.43
N VAL A 672 -3.27 -0.73 24.34
CA VAL A 672 -4.26 0.32 24.10
C VAL A 672 -3.78 1.61 24.74
N ARG A 673 -3.75 2.69 23.97
CA ARG A 673 -3.37 4.02 24.50
C ARG A 673 -4.39 4.52 25.51
N GLU A 674 -3.97 5.39 26.43
CA GLU A 674 -4.89 6.17 27.24
C GLU A 674 -5.79 7.07 26.39
N ASN A 675 -6.90 7.50 26.98
CA ASN A 675 -7.93 8.31 26.33
C ASN A 675 -8.51 7.64 25.07
N ALA A 676 -8.61 6.31 25.09
CA ALA A 676 -9.17 5.52 24.01
C ALA A 676 -10.45 4.80 24.44
N ILE A 677 -11.30 4.53 23.45
CA ILE A 677 -12.38 3.57 23.54
C ILE A 677 -12.10 2.48 22.52
N LEU A 678 -12.01 1.24 22.98
CA LEU A 678 -11.96 0.07 22.12
C LEU A 678 -13.34 -0.60 22.12
N THR A 679 -13.95 -0.71 20.93
CA THR A 679 -15.25 -1.37 20.77
C THR A 679 -15.04 -2.82 20.40
N LEU A 680 -15.51 -3.73 21.26
CA LEU A 680 -15.58 -5.15 21.01
C LEU A 680 -17.00 -5.54 20.62
N GLY A 681 -17.13 -6.51 19.72
CA GLY A 681 -18.42 -7.09 19.36
C GLY A 681 -18.85 -8.21 20.29
N CYS A 682 -20.12 -8.58 20.16
CA CYS A 682 -20.80 -9.56 20.99
C CYS A 682 -20.48 -11.03 20.64
N THR A 683 -19.80 -11.28 19.51
CA THR A 683 -19.47 -12.63 19.03
C THR A 683 -18.02 -12.74 18.61
N ASP A 684 -17.48 -13.95 18.77
CA ASP A 684 -16.13 -14.34 18.37
C ASP A 684 -16.13 -15.37 17.22
N ARG A 685 -17.31 -15.69 16.66
CA ARG A 685 -17.49 -16.84 15.74
C ARG A 685 -17.37 -16.50 14.25
N ARG A 686 -17.43 -15.22 13.88
CA ARG A 686 -17.32 -14.74 12.49
C ARG A 686 -16.98 -13.25 12.47
N PRO A 687 -16.39 -12.73 11.38
CA PRO A 687 -16.05 -11.31 11.28
C PRO A 687 -17.22 -10.40 10.83
N ASP A 688 -18.28 -10.98 10.27
CA ASP A 688 -19.39 -10.29 9.62
C ASP A 688 -20.72 -10.52 10.35
N TYR A 689 -21.08 -9.57 11.20
CA TYR A 689 -22.31 -9.56 12.00
C TYR A 689 -22.76 -8.10 12.21
N ASP A 690 -23.92 -7.88 12.82
CA ASP A 690 -24.34 -6.53 13.18
C ASP A 690 -23.47 -6.02 14.35
N PHE A 691 -22.51 -5.15 14.03
CA PHE A 691 -21.60 -4.59 15.02
C PHE A 691 -22.29 -3.71 16.07
N SER A 692 -23.53 -3.29 15.83
CA SER A 692 -24.32 -2.49 16.79
C SER A 692 -25.11 -3.35 17.79
N GLU A 693 -25.14 -4.67 17.61
CA GLU A 693 -25.81 -5.59 18.52
C GLU A 693 -24.95 -5.86 19.76
N ASN A 694 -25.38 -5.37 20.92
CA ASN A 694 -24.74 -5.59 22.22
C ASN A 694 -23.21 -5.32 22.26
N PRO A 695 -22.72 -4.17 21.76
CA PRO A 695 -21.29 -3.88 21.76
C PRO A 695 -20.76 -3.71 23.19
N GLU A 696 -19.51 -4.11 23.41
CA GLU A 696 -18.75 -3.85 24.63
C GLU A 696 -17.75 -2.71 24.36
N PHE A 697 -17.92 -1.58 25.05
CA PHE A 697 -17.00 -0.45 25.01
C PHE A 697 -16.03 -0.52 26.19
N LEU A 698 -14.74 -0.70 25.89
CA LEU A 698 -13.66 -0.64 26.86
C LEU A 698 -13.04 0.75 26.85
N VAL A 699 -13.18 1.49 27.96
CA VAL A 699 -12.65 2.86 28.11
C VAL A 699 -11.33 2.81 28.89
N TYR A 700 -10.27 3.35 28.29
CA TYR A 700 -8.92 3.37 28.85
C TYR A 700 -8.58 4.80 29.29
N THR A 701 -8.41 5.00 30.60
CA THR A 701 -8.35 6.34 31.22
C THR A 701 -6.95 6.87 31.46
N GLY A 702 -5.93 6.00 31.56
CA GLY A 702 -4.54 6.39 31.84
C GLY A 702 -4.39 6.98 33.25
N HIS A 703 -4.21 6.14 34.26
CA HIS A 703 -3.78 6.61 35.57
C HIS A 703 -2.32 6.24 35.76
N GLY A 704 -1.41 7.16 35.43
CA GLY A 704 0.00 6.94 35.73
C GLY A 704 0.19 6.57 37.20
N ASP A 705 0.95 5.50 37.47
CA ASP A 705 1.27 4.96 38.81
C ASP A 705 2.04 5.94 39.71
N ASP A 706 2.26 7.18 39.26
CA ASP A 706 2.97 8.20 40.00
C ASP A 706 2.04 8.91 40.99
N SER A 707 1.93 8.32 42.18
CA SER A 707 1.30 8.89 43.38
C SER A 707 1.80 10.30 43.78
N SER A 708 2.76 10.88 43.06
CA SER A 708 3.29 12.23 43.29
C SER A 708 2.83 13.30 42.30
N ALA A 709 2.24 12.96 41.15
CA ALA A 709 1.75 13.95 40.19
C ALA A 709 0.25 14.22 40.38
N ARG A 710 -0.08 15.36 40.99
CA ARG A 710 -1.44 15.95 40.99
C ARG A 710 -1.81 16.46 39.58
N GLY A 711 -1.84 15.57 38.58
CA GLY A 711 -2.43 15.87 37.28
C GLY A 711 -3.95 15.87 37.41
N THR A 712 -4.60 16.87 36.84
CA THR A 712 -6.06 16.88 36.67
C THR A 712 -6.45 15.71 35.76
N PHE A 713 -7.26 14.77 36.24
CA PHE A 713 -7.85 13.74 35.39
C PHE A 713 -8.65 14.44 34.29
N SER A 714 -8.44 14.03 33.03
CA SER A 714 -9.19 14.52 31.88
C SER A 714 -9.33 13.38 30.89
N LEU A 715 -10.57 13.09 30.50
CA LEU A 715 -10.94 12.07 29.53
C LEU A 715 -11.82 12.72 28.46
N ASP A 716 -11.44 12.59 27.20
CA ASP A 716 -12.29 12.96 26.06
C ASP A 716 -12.02 11.97 24.93
N CYS A 717 -12.89 10.95 24.84
CA CYS A 717 -12.71 9.87 23.89
C CYS A 717 -14.02 9.52 23.20
N LYS A 718 -13.90 9.15 21.91
CA LYS A 718 -15.04 8.88 21.04
C LYS A 718 -14.85 7.56 20.33
N ALA A 719 -15.92 6.77 20.27
CA ALA A 719 -16.01 5.58 19.45
C ALA A 719 -17.19 5.70 18.48
N LYS A 720 -17.04 5.05 17.32
CA LYS A 720 -18.10 4.89 16.32
C LYS A 720 -18.20 3.43 15.95
N ILE A 721 -19.41 3.00 15.62
CA ILE A 721 -19.69 1.70 15.00
C ILE A 721 -20.24 2.00 13.62
N CYS A 722 -19.70 1.34 12.61
CA CYS A 722 -20.17 1.43 11.23
C CYS A 722 -20.98 0.20 10.86
N ASN A 723 -21.99 0.35 10.02
CA ASN A 723 -22.59 -0.79 9.32
C ASN A 723 -21.64 -1.31 8.23
N GLU A 724 -22.01 -2.39 7.54
CA GLU A 724 -21.23 -3.02 6.45
C GLU A 724 -20.87 -2.09 5.29
N LYS A 725 -21.55 -0.95 5.13
CA LYS A 725 -21.25 0.07 4.11
C LYS A 725 -20.33 1.19 4.60
N GLY A 726 -19.78 1.04 5.81
CA GLY A 726 -18.92 2.05 6.43
C GLY A 726 -19.67 3.30 6.90
N VAL A 727 -21.00 3.25 7.03
CA VAL A 727 -21.81 4.37 7.53
C VAL A 727 -21.93 4.26 9.05
N PRO A 728 -21.59 5.31 9.83
CA PRO A 728 -21.76 5.29 11.28
C PRO A 728 -23.22 5.08 11.68
N VAL A 729 -23.48 4.09 12.54
CA VAL A 729 -24.82 3.73 13.05
C VAL A 729 -24.93 3.84 14.57
N ALA A 730 -23.80 3.80 15.28
CA ALA A 730 -23.73 4.08 16.71
C ALA A 730 -22.52 4.95 17.03
N SER A 731 -22.61 5.72 18.10
CA SER A 731 -21.46 6.43 18.65
C SER A 731 -21.51 6.53 20.16
N LEU A 732 -20.34 6.51 20.78
CA LEU A 732 -20.14 6.74 22.20
C LEU A 732 -19.16 7.91 22.37
N HIS A 733 -19.51 8.88 23.20
CA HIS A 733 -18.61 9.94 23.63
C HIS A 733 -18.52 9.91 25.15
N VAL A 734 -17.32 9.70 25.68
CA VAL A 734 -17.06 9.73 27.12
C VAL A 734 -16.22 10.95 27.44
N LEU A 735 -16.74 11.77 28.36
CA LEU A 735 -16.07 12.93 28.92
C LEU A 735 -15.82 12.69 30.40
N GLY A 736 -14.64 13.01 30.90
CA GLY A 736 -14.32 12.85 32.31
C GLY A 736 -13.38 13.93 32.79
N ASN A 737 -13.55 14.33 34.05
CA ASN A 737 -12.60 15.16 34.77
C ASN A 737 -12.59 14.80 36.26
N ASP A 738 -11.80 15.52 37.07
CA ASP A 738 -11.70 15.28 38.53
C ASP A 738 -13.04 15.30 39.29
N THR A 739 -14.11 15.82 38.70
CA THR A 739 -15.44 15.96 39.32
C THR A 739 -16.45 14.91 38.85
N GLY A 740 -16.21 14.23 37.74
CA GLY A 740 -17.17 13.28 37.18
C GLY A 740 -16.81 12.71 35.81
N ILE A 741 -17.44 11.59 35.46
CA ILE A 741 -17.46 11.01 34.11
C ILE A 741 -18.89 11.12 33.56
N THR A 742 -19.00 11.31 32.25
CA THR A 742 -20.26 11.39 31.51
C THR A 742 -20.11 10.64 30.20
N ALA A 743 -20.88 9.56 30.03
CA ALA A 743 -20.97 8.81 28.79
C ALA A 743 -22.27 9.16 28.03
N LYS A 744 -22.13 9.52 26.75
CA LYS A 744 -23.26 9.77 25.83
C LYS A 744 -23.23 8.76 24.70
N TYR A 745 -24.16 7.81 24.74
CA TYR A 745 -24.35 6.81 23.71
C TYR A 745 -25.52 7.16 22.80
N HIS A 746 -25.34 7.04 21.49
CA HIS A 746 -26.37 7.31 20.48
C HIS A 746 -26.56 6.08 19.59
N CYS A 747 -27.49 5.20 19.97
CA CYS A 747 -28.03 4.09 19.18
C CYS A 747 -29.24 3.48 19.91
N PRO A 748 -30.25 2.92 19.22
CA PRO A 748 -31.22 2.05 19.86
C PRO A 748 -30.61 0.65 20.10
N GLY A 749 -30.37 0.28 21.36
CA GLY A 749 -29.88 -1.05 21.73
C GLY A 749 -29.20 -1.10 23.08
N ASP A 750 -29.04 -2.30 23.62
CA ASP A 750 -28.26 -2.55 24.82
C ASP A 750 -26.75 -2.51 24.48
N PHE A 751 -25.93 -2.09 25.43
CA PHE A 751 -24.47 -2.07 25.33
C PHE A 751 -23.83 -2.32 26.69
N THR A 752 -22.58 -2.79 26.68
CA THR A 752 -21.76 -2.88 27.88
C THR A 752 -20.72 -1.77 27.86
N LEU A 753 -20.59 -1.03 28.96
CA LEU A 753 -19.54 -0.03 29.16
C LEU A 753 -18.65 -0.47 30.32
N ARG A 754 -17.35 -0.60 30.07
CA ARG A 754 -16.38 -0.98 31.09
C ARG A 754 -15.20 -0.01 31.09
N PHE A 755 -14.92 0.55 32.25
CA PHE A 755 -13.70 1.31 32.48
C PHE A 755 -12.57 0.35 32.87
N VAL A 756 -11.48 0.41 32.14
CA VAL A 756 -10.27 -0.36 32.42
C VAL A 756 -9.41 0.47 33.37
N ASN A 757 -8.93 -0.15 34.46
CA ASN A 757 -8.06 0.46 35.48
C ASN A 757 -8.63 1.64 36.29
N LEU A 758 -9.95 1.85 36.26
CA LEU A 758 -10.63 2.79 37.18
C LEU A 758 -10.91 2.10 38.53
N SER A 759 -10.22 2.49 39.59
CA SER A 759 -10.43 1.92 40.93
C SER A 759 -11.83 2.23 41.50
N PRO A 760 -12.53 1.28 42.17
CA PRO A 760 -13.89 1.46 42.71
C PRO A 760 -14.09 2.58 43.77
N GLY A 761 -13.07 3.36 44.11
CA GLY A 761 -13.08 4.35 45.20
C GLY A 761 -13.31 5.81 44.80
N LYS A 762 -13.26 6.16 43.51
CA LYS A 762 -13.61 7.52 43.04
C LYS A 762 -15.11 7.55 42.69
N ALA A 763 -15.96 7.62 43.71
CA ALA A 763 -17.39 7.83 43.53
C ALA A 763 -17.65 9.26 43.03
N PHE A 764 -18.07 9.38 41.77
CA PHE A 764 -18.53 10.65 41.22
C PHE A 764 -20.05 10.80 41.44
N PRO A 765 -20.55 11.94 41.94
CA PRO A 765 -21.96 12.11 42.22
C PRO A 765 -22.78 12.16 40.92
N ALA A 766 -23.75 11.25 40.79
CA ALA A 766 -24.67 11.19 39.66
C ALA A 766 -25.61 12.41 39.61
N LYS A 767 -25.81 12.97 38.41
CA LYS A 767 -26.99 13.78 38.05
C LYS A 767 -27.62 13.21 36.79
N GLU A 768 -28.95 13.19 36.78
CA GLU A 768 -29.84 12.44 35.89
C GLU A 768 -29.46 12.51 34.40
N GLY A 769 -29.53 11.34 33.74
CA GLY A 769 -29.36 11.18 32.29
C GLY A 769 -28.06 10.52 31.84
N ILE A 770 -27.28 9.92 32.75
CA ILE A 770 -25.93 9.38 32.50
C ILE A 770 -25.86 7.93 33.03
N VAL A 771 -25.38 6.99 32.21
CA VAL A 771 -24.99 5.64 32.65
C VAL A 771 -23.48 5.68 32.90
N TRP A 772 -23.11 5.55 34.18
CA TRP A 772 -21.77 5.48 34.81
C TRP A 772 -20.66 6.38 34.27
#